data_AF-C6WMF4-F1
#
_entry.id   AF-C6WMF4-F1
#
_cell.length_a   1.000
_cell.length_b   1.000
_cell.length_c   1.000
_cell.angle_alpha   90.00
_cell.angle_beta   90.00
_cell.angle_gamma   90.00
#
_symmetry.space_group_name_H-M   'P 1'
#
loop_
_entity.id
_entity.type
_entity.pdbx_description
1 polymer ?
#
loop_
_entity_poly.entity_id
_entity_poly.type
_entity_poly.pdbx_seq_one_letter_code
_entity_poly.pdbx_strand_id
1 'polypeptide(L)'
;MDRLLEGLDPEQRAAVEAPRGPVCVLAGAGTGKTRTITHRIAHLVARGHVAAGQVLAVTFTARAAGEMRTRLRALGVPGAQARTFHAAALRQLRYFWPRVVGGDQWRLIDGNKLRMVAQAAHRAGLSTESDSLRDLASEIEWAKASLIAPDDYPAAVARAQRDTPAPAPQVVRVYQGYERIKNEAQLLDFDDLLLHTAAALEEHGGVAEEFRDRYRCFVVDEYQDVTPLQQRVLDAWLGQRDDLTVVGDANQTIYSFAGASPLPLLNFARRFPEATVVRLERDYRSTPQVVALANDVIKWARGRPAGSRLKLIGQRPEGPDPVFTEFDDEPGEAGAVARRVRELLDGGVSASEIAVLYRVNAQSEVFEQALAEVGVPYQVRGGERFFQRPEVRQAVLALRSASTGGRYAAGLGDGAGPGAGSGRGPGGDARPGAVSGAVDAAAAPTSTTADRVSPLRAGLSAGGVSAAGLPADASTPAGGSRSAAHPALDAASGAGVASGASVASGTGAASGTGVAPGAGVASGTGAAHSWRPSATSAPAPASAPAPASAPASAAASGPGPASVAAPASGAGPASSAAPLPPSPSPLPSPSPSPSPSSELPGLVRRVLAGVGLTDEPPAGGGAQRERWESLLALVELAEEFASAVPDADLRAFVTELDVRAEAQHPPTVEGVTLASLHAAKGLEWDAVFLVGLVDGTMPIQHADGDEAAVEEERRLLYVGVTRAREHLWLSWALSRAAGGRRYRRRSRFLHALVPEGHPASRVAAPPREPVQRKPRPECRVCGSALIDSRAVKLGRCSSCPSDVDEELLVKLRRWRAGRARELKVPPYVVFTDATLLAIAEQRPEDVAGLVSIAGIGASKLTRYGDDVLALVLGKH
;
A
#
# COMPACT_ATOMS: atom_id res chain seq x y z
N MET A 1 -33.26 0.02 19.12
CA MET A 1 -32.03 0.85 19.04
C MET A 1 -30.82 0.02 19.47
N ASP A 2 -31.01 -0.68 20.57
CA ASP A 2 -30.03 -1.46 21.34
C ASP A 2 -29.28 -2.51 20.50
N ARG A 3 -29.93 -3.10 19.48
CA ARG A 3 -29.30 -3.97 18.46
C ARG A 3 -28.08 -3.37 17.73
N LEU A 4 -27.92 -2.05 17.69
CA LEU A 4 -26.71 -1.40 17.15
C LEU A 4 -25.56 -1.34 18.17
N LEU A 5 -25.83 -1.63 19.43
CA LEU A 5 -24.91 -1.59 20.58
C LEU A 5 -24.69 -2.98 21.21
N GLU A 6 -25.51 -3.97 20.84
CA GLU A 6 -25.38 -5.38 21.20
C GLU A 6 -24.05 -5.96 20.69
N GLY A 7 -23.34 -6.69 21.56
CA GLY A 7 -22.05 -7.31 21.25
C GLY A 7 -20.90 -6.34 20.95
N LEU A 8 -21.04 -5.03 21.21
CA LEU A 8 -19.92 -4.09 21.30
C LEU A 8 -19.37 -4.11 22.73
N ASP A 9 -18.04 -3.99 22.85
CA ASP A 9 -17.39 -3.77 24.15
C ASP A 9 -17.60 -2.31 24.65
N PRO A 10 -17.30 -1.99 25.93
CA PRO A 10 -17.56 -0.65 26.48
C PRO A 10 -16.87 0.50 25.73
N GLU A 11 -15.66 0.27 25.23
CA GLU A 11 -14.85 1.26 24.51
C GLU A 11 -15.32 1.41 23.06
N GLN A 12 -15.64 0.31 22.37
CA GLN A 12 -16.34 0.34 21.08
C GLN A 12 -17.69 1.06 21.19
N ARG A 13 -18.45 0.77 22.26
CA ARG A 13 -19.73 1.45 22.56
C ARG A 13 -19.51 2.94 22.81
N ALA A 14 -18.54 3.34 23.62
CA ALA A 14 -18.22 4.75 23.86
C ALA A 14 -17.90 5.51 22.56
N ALA A 15 -17.17 4.90 21.62
CA ALA A 15 -16.94 5.50 20.30
C ALA A 15 -18.22 5.60 19.44
N VAL A 16 -19.14 4.64 19.55
CA VAL A 16 -20.42 4.65 18.83
C VAL A 16 -21.41 5.67 19.41
N GLU A 17 -21.49 5.79 20.73
CA GLU A 17 -22.41 6.68 21.46
C GLU A 17 -21.87 8.12 21.64
N ALA A 18 -20.58 8.37 21.38
CA ALA A 18 -19.98 9.70 21.43
C ALA A 18 -20.77 10.73 20.58
N PRO A 19 -20.86 12.01 21.02
CA PRO A 19 -21.66 13.04 20.35
C PRO A 19 -21.21 13.35 18.90
N ARG A 20 -21.98 14.20 18.20
CA ARG A 20 -21.51 14.87 16.97
C ARG A 20 -20.37 15.84 17.28
N GLY A 21 -19.68 16.30 16.24
CA GLY A 21 -18.38 16.96 16.35
C GLY A 21 -17.21 15.96 16.27
N PRO A 22 -16.01 16.33 16.79
CA PRO A 22 -14.78 15.64 16.49
C PRO A 22 -14.53 14.42 17.38
N VAL A 23 -14.24 13.28 16.77
CA VAL A 23 -13.99 12.01 17.48
C VAL A 23 -12.74 11.33 16.92
N CYS A 24 -11.84 10.90 17.80
CA CYS A 24 -10.64 10.16 17.43
C CYS A 24 -10.63 8.79 18.11
N VAL A 25 -10.65 7.72 17.32
CA VAL A 25 -10.56 6.35 17.84
C VAL A 25 -9.14 5.82 17.56
N LEU A 26 -8.30 5.89 18.59
CA LEU A 26 -6.98 5.27 18.61
C LEU A 26 -7.17 3.77 18.80
N ALA A 27 -7.04 2.99 17.74
CA ALA A 27 -7.52 1.61 17.69
C ALA A 27 -6.51 0.69 17.02
N GLY A 28 -5.91 -0.20 17.82
CA GLY A 28 -4.82 -1.07 17.40
C GLY A 28 -5.23 -2.16 16.40
N ALA A 29 -4.30 -3.04 16.04
CA ALA A 29 -4.62 -4.20 15.21
C ALA A 29 -5.66 -5.11 15.91
N GLY A 30 -6.50 -5.79 15.13
CA GLY A 30 -7.55 -6.71 15.64
C GLY A 30 -8.69 -6.07 16.44
N THR A 31 -8.63 -4.78 16.80
CA THR A 31 -9.54 -4.15 17.77
C THR A 31 -10.94 -3.77 17.27
N GLY A 32 -11.30 -4.17 16.05
CA GLY A 32 -12.63 -3.89 15.49
C GLY A 32 -12.82 -2.47 14.94
N LYS A 33 -11.75 -1.77 14.54
CA LYS A 33 -11.76 -0.46 13.84
C LYS A 33 -12.97 -0.26 12.93
N THR A 34 -13.04 -1.05 11.85
CA THR A 34 -14.07 -0.94 10.81
C THR A 34 -15.48 -1.29 11.32
N ARG A 35 -15.62 -2.15 12.34
CA ARG A 35 -16.92 -2.43 12.99
C ARG A 35 -17.41 -1.21 13.76
N THR A 36 -16.53 -0.60 14.56
CA THR A 36 -16.82 0.56 15.39
C THR A 36 -17.35 1.73 14.55
N ILE A 37 -16.69 2.05 13.44
CA ILE A 37 -17.14 3.14 12.55
C ILE A 37 -18.44 2.84 11.81
N THR A 38 -18.68 1.61 11.35
CA THR A 38 -19.95 1.31 10.67
C THR A 38 -21.13 1.30 11.65
N HIS A 39 -20.92 0.83 12.90
CA HIS A 39 -21.90 0.97 13.97
C HIS A 39 -22.11 2.43 14.37
N ARG A 40 -21.07 3.28 14.42
CA ARG A 40 -21.20 4.72 14.71
C ARG A 40 -22.01 5.45 13.63
N ILE A 41 -21.73 5.20 12.35
CA ILE A 41 -22.51 5.75 11.23
C ILE A 41 -23.97 5.29 11.35
N ALA A 42 -24.21 4.00 11.63
CA ALA A 42 -25.56 3.47 11.81
C ALA A 42 -26.30 4.10 13.00
N HIS A 43 -25.62 4.30 14.13
CA HIS A 43 -26.19 4.95 15.31
C HIS A 43 -26.56 6.42 15.02
N LEU A 44 -25.65 7.21 14.43
CA LEU A 44 -25.91 8.62 14.09
C LEU A 44 -27.08 8.77 13.10
N VAL A 45 -27.22 7.86 12.13
CA VAL A 45 -28.36 7.85 11.19
C VAL A 45 -29.65 7.40 11.89
N ALA A 46 -29.62 6.30 12.66
CA ALA A 46 -30.80 5.78 13.35
C ALA A 46 -31.35 6.72 14.43
N ARG A 47 -30.50 7.58 15.00
CA ARG A 47 -30.89 8.64 15.94
C ARG A 47 -31.35 9.94 15.26
N GLY A 48 -31.32 10.01 13.93
CA GLY A 48 -31.69 11.21 13.16
C GLY A 48 -30.67 12.34 13.25
N HIS A 49 -29.45 12.09 13.76
CA HIS A 49 -28.42 13.11 13.89
C HIS A 49 -27.77 13.47 12.54
N VAL A 50 -27.83 12.59 11.53
CA VAL A 50 -27.42 12.86 10.15
C VAL A 50 -28.24 12.02 9.17
N ALA A 51 -28.58 12.55 8.00
CA ALA A 51 -29.20 11.75 6.95
C ALA A 51 -28.15 10.86 6.26
N ALA A 52 -28.48 9.61 5.93
CA ALA A 52 -27.53 8.64 5.36
C ALA A 52 -26.74 9.19 4.16
N GLY A 53 -27.43 9.86 3.21
CA GLY A 53 -26.80 10.45 2.03
C GLY A 53 -25.83 11.61 2.29
N GLN A 54 -25.81 12.16 3.52
CA GLN A 54 -24.90 13.23 3.96
C GLN A 54 -23.63 12.71 4.66
N VAL A 55 -23.48 11.39 4.81
CA VAL A 55 -22.27 10.76 5.34
C VAL A 55 -21.31 10.44 4.20
N LEU A 56 -20.07 10.93 4.33
CA LEU A 56 -18.93 10.50 3.49
C LEU A 56 -17.89 9.79 4.36
N ALA A 57 -17.86 8.47 4.26
CA ALA A 57 -16.77 7.66 4.78
C ALA A 57 -15.66 7.52 3.74
N VAL A 58 -14.41 7.64 4.19
CA VAL A 58 -13.21 7.70 3.35
C VAL A 58 -12.22 6.64 3.83
N THR A 59 -11.70 5.85 2.90
CA THR A 59 -10.75 4.76 3.16
C THR A 59 -9.51 4.87 2.27
N PHE A 60 -8.42 4.20 2.64
CA PHE A 60 -7.22 4.16 1.82
C PHE A 60 -7.41 3.35 0.51
N THR A 61 -8.04 2.16 0.59
CA THR A 61 -8.20 1.26 -0.56
C THR A 61 -9.64 1.17 -1.07
N ALA A 62 -9.80 0.90 -2.37
CA ALA A 62 -11.11 0.64 -2.99
C ALA A 62 -11.77 -0.64 -2.42
N ARG A 63 -10.95 -1.61 -2.00
CA ARG A 63 -11.39 -2.80 -1.26
C ARG A 63 -12.08 -2.43 0.05
N ALA A 64 -11.41 -1.66 0.91
CA ALA A 64 -11.97 -1.23 2.20
C ALA A 64 -13.26 -0.40 2.02
N ALA A 65 -13.33 0.44 1.00
CA ALA A 65 -14.57 1.15 0.63
C ALA A 65 -15.70 0.18 0.26
N GLY A 66 -15.39 -0.90 -0.47
CA GLY A 66 -16.33 -1.97 -0.80
C GLY A 66 -16.86 -2.70 0.44
N GLU A 67 -15.98 -3.25 1.25
CA GLU A 67 -16.34 -3.95 2.49
C GLU A 67 -17.17 -3.06 3.43
N MET A 68 -16.81 -1.78 3.54
CA MET A 68 -17.54 -0.81 4.36
C MET A 68 -18.95 -0.53 3.83
N ARG A 69 -19.16 -0.41 2.51
CA ARG A 69 -20.51 -0.29 1.92
C ARG A 69 -21.38 -1.51 2.23
N THR A 70 -20.81 -2.71 2.16
CA THR A 70 -21.53 -3.96 2.48
C THR A 70 -21.95 -4.00 3.96
N ARG A 71 -21.04 -3.66 4.88
CA ARG A 71 -21.34 -3.55 6.33
C ARG A 71 -22.41 -2.48 6.63
N LEU A 72 -22.31 -1.29 6.01
CA LEU A 72 -23.30 -0.22 6.17
C LEU A 72 -24.68 -0.60 5.62
N ARG A 73 -24.75 -1.30 4.48
CA ARG A 73 -26.00 -1.85 3.94
C ARG A 73 -26.63 -2.87 4.90
N ALA A 74 -25.84 -3.78 5.46
CA ALA A 74 -26.31 -4.77 6.44
C ALA A 74 -26.83 -4.12 7.75
N LEU A 75 -26.25 -2.99 8.16
CA LEU A 75 -26.72 -2.18 9.29
C LEU A 75 -27.90 -1.25 8.94
N GLY A 76 -28.53 -1.40 7.78
CA GLY A 76 -29.71 -0.63 7.37
C GLY A 76 -29.41 0.77 6.82
N VAL A 77 -28.16 1.08 6.48
CA VAL A 77 -27.71 2.39 5.96
C VAL A 77 -27.15 2.29 4.53
N PRO A 78 -27.95 1.86 3.52
CA PRO A 78 -27.48 1.74 2.14
C PRO A 78 -27.17 3.10 1.48
N GLY A 79 -27.65 4.22 2.04
CA GLY A 79 -27.45 5.56 1.52
C GLY A 79 -26.12 6.22 1.90
N ALA A 80 -25.38 5.67 2.87
CA ALA A 80 -24.08 6.22 3.27
C ALA A 80 -23.00 5.90 2.22
N GLN A 81 -22.20 6.89 1.84
CA GLN A 81 -21.14 6.71 0.85
C GLN A 81 -19.82 6.33 1.51
N ALA A 82 -19.26 5.17 1.16
CA ALA A 82 -17.85 4.86 1.42
C ALA A 82 -17.04 4.82 0.12
N ARG A 83 -15.95 5.58 0.06
CA ARG A 83 -15.08 5.82 -1.11
C ARG A 83 -13.61 5.94 -0.67
N THR A 84 -12.67 5.94 -1.62
CA THR A 84 -11.31 6.46 -1.34
C THR A 84 -11.24 7.97 -1.55
N PHE A 85 -10.20 8.62 -1.03
CA PHE A 85 -9.93 10.06 -1.29
C PHE A 85 -10.02 10.39 -2.79
N HIS A 86 -9.25 9.67 -3.62
CA HIS A 86 -9.27 9.84 -5.08
C HIS A 86 -10.64 9.56 -5.70
N ALA A 87 -11.37 8.52 -5.27
CA ALA A 87 -12.69 8.19 -5.83
C ALA A 87 -13.81 9.14 -5.36
N ALA A 88 -13.61 9.88 -4.28
CA ALA A 88 -14.46 11.00 -3.86
C ALA A 88 -14.10 12.27 -4.65
N ALA A 89 -12.81 12.65 -4.67
CA ALA A 89 -12.28 13.80 -5.38
C ALA A 89 -12.63 13.76 -6.88
N LEU A 90 -12.39 12.64 -7.58
CA LEU A 90 -12.75 12.49 -9.00
C LEU A 90 -14.25 12.71 -9.24
N ARG A 91 -15.13 12.21 -8.37
CA ARG A 91 -16.58 12.42 -8.52
C ARG A 91 -16.96 13.90 -8.33
N GLN A 92 -16.28 14.62 -7.44
CA GLN A 92 -16.53 16.04 -7.17
C GLN A 92 -15.97 16.91 -8.30
N LEU A 93 -14.70 16.73 -8.65
CA LEU A 93 -14.03 17.49 -9.69
C LEU A 93 -14.74 17.33 -11.04
N ARG A 94 -15.14 16.10 -11.43
CA ARG A 94 -15.97 15.86 -12.64
C ARG A 94 -17.30 16.60 -12.64
N TYR A 95 -17.92 16.81 -11.48
CA TYR A 95 -19.21 17.48 -11.35
C TYR A 95 -19.07 19.01 -11.37
N PHE A 96 -18.02 19.55 -10.74
CA PHE A 96 -17.78 20.99 -10.66
C PHE A 96 -16.91 21.56 -11.79
N TRP A 97 -16.22 20.71 -12.57
CA TRP A 97 -15.32 21.13 -13.67
C TRP A 97 -15.89 22.24 -14.58
N PRO A 98 -17.14 22.15 -15.08
CA PRO A 98 -17.69 23.16 -15.99
C PRO A 98 -17.90 24.55 -15.35
N ARG A 99 -17.92 24.63 -14.01
CA ARG A 99 -18.10 25.86 -13.22
C ARG A 99 -16.79 26.41 -12.64
N VAL A 100 -15.79 25.54 -12.45
CA VAL A 100 -14.50 25.87 -11.82
C VAL A 100 -13.42 26.15 -12.87
N VAL A 101 -13.27 25.26 -13.86
CA VAL A 101 -12.22 25.33 -14.88
C VAL A 101 -12.81 25.69 -16.25
N GLY A 102 -13.99 25.14 -16.57
CA GLY A 102 -14.58 25.25 -17.90
C GLY A 102 -13.86 24.40 -18.95
N GLY A 103 -14.33 24.50 -20.21
CA GLY A 103 -13.79 23.74 -21.33
C GLY A 103 -13.93 22.21 -21.18
N ASP A 104 -13.18 21.48 -22.00
CA ASP A 104 -13.12 20.02 -21.93
C ASP A 104 -12.43 19.55 -20.64
N GLN A 105 -12.95 18.47 -20.05
CA GLN A 105 -12.41 17.93 -18.81
C GLN A 105 -11.06 17.24 -19.06
N TRP A 106 -10.02 17.67 -18.34
CA TRP A 106 -8.70 17.05 -18.41
C TRP A 106 -8.79 15.57 -18.00
N ARG A 107 -8.04 14.73 -18.72
CA ARG A 107 -8.09 13.27 -18.56
C ARG A 107 -7.02 12.80 -17.57
N LEU A 108 -7.34 11.80 -16.77
CA LEU A 108 -6.37 11.15 -15.90
C LEU A 108 -5.32 10.40 -16.75
N ILE A 109 -4.04 10.44 -16.37
CA ILE A 109 -2.99 9.67 -17.04
C ILE A 109 -3.25 8.18 -16.83
N ASP A 110 -3.53 7.46 -17.92
CA ASP A 110 -3.53 6.00 -17.96
C ASP A 110 -2.23 5.48 -18.60
N GLY A 111 -1.54 4.57 -17.91
CA GLY A 111 -0.28 3.91 -18.30
C GLY A 111 0.97 4.77 -18.57
N ASN A 112 0.83 6.05 -18.91
CA ASN A 112 1.85 6.81 -19.64
C ASN A 112 2.82 7.66 -18.79
N LYS A 113 2.66 7.72 -17.46
CA LYS A 113 3.44 8.61 -16.57
C LYS A 113 4.96 8.46 -16.76
N LEU A 114 5.47 7.22 -16.80
CA LEU A 114 6.90 6.94 -17.01
C LEU A 114 7.44 7.48 -18.35
N ARG A 115 6.62 7.56 -19.41
CA ARG A 115 7.03 8.13 -20.71
C ARG A 115 7.24 9.64 -20.62
N MET A 116 6.42 10.31 -19.82
CA MET A 116 6.48 11.76 -19.60
C MET A 116 7.63 12.13 -18.67
N VAL A 117 7.86 11.32 -17.62
CA VAL A 117 9.05 11.38 -16.77
C VAL A 117 10.31 11.11 -17.58
N ALA A 118 10.33 10.15 -18.50
CA ALA A 118 11.48 9.88 -19.38
C ALA A 118 11.83 11.07 -20.29
N GLN A 119 10.82 11.72 -20.87
CA GLN A 119 11.01 12.92 -21.69
C GLN A 119 11.56 14.10 -20.86
N ALA A 120 11.18 14.22 -19.58
CA ALA A 120 11.72 15.21 -18.66
C ALA A 120 13.14 14.85 -18.16
N ALA A 121 13.40 13.58 -17.83
CA ALA A 121 14.71 13.07 -17.41
C ALA A 121 15.78 13.26 -18.50
N HIS A 122 15.43 12.92 -19.75
CA HIS A 122 16.29 13.15 -20.91
C HIS A 122 16.64 14.64 -21.08
N ARG A 123 15.64 15.54 -20.98
CA ARG A 123 15.84 17.00 -21.01
C ARG A 123 16.69 17.53 -19.84
N ALA A 124 16.67 16.85 -18.68
CA ALA A 124 17.44 17.23 -17.49
C ALA A 124 18.87 16.67 -17.46
N GLY A 125 19.21 15.74 -18.37
CA GLY A 125 20.50 15.05 -18.43
C GLY A 125 20.62 13.86 -17.46
N LEU A 126 19.52 13.15 -17.19
CA LEU A 126 19.48 11.94 -16.35
C LEU A 126 19.27 10.66 -17.16
N SER A 127 19.47 9.51 -16.50
CA SER A 127 19.19 8.18 -17.09
C SER A 127 17.71 8.05 -17.46
N THR A 128 17.46 7.29 -18.53
CA THR A 128 16.11 6.87 -18.95
C THR A 128 15.95 5.34 -18.85
N GLU A 129 16.75 4.69 -18.01
CA GLU A 129 16.58 3.29 -17.62
C GLU A 129 15.33 3.13 -16.72
N SER A 130 14.66 1.97 -16.83
CA SER A 130 13.31 1.77 -16.28
C SER A 130 13.22 1.99 -14.77
N ASP A 131 14.26 1.63 -14.01
CA ASP A 131 14.26 1.77 -12.56
C ASP A 131 14.53 3.21 -12.12
N SER A 132 15.52 3.90 -12.70
CA SER A 132 15.72 5.34 -12.47
C SER A 132 14.48 6.18 -12.81
N LEU A 133 13.70 5.77 -13.81
CA LEU A 133 12.43 6.41 -14.16
C LEU A 133 11.30 6.12 -13.16
N ARG A 134 11.29 4.93 -12.54
CA ARG A 134 10.38 4.60 -11.43
C ARG A 134 10.73 5.43 -10.20
N ASP A 135 12.00 5.47 -9.83
CA ASP A 135 12.47 6.23 -8.66
C ASP A 135 12.19 7.73 -8.81
N LEU A 136 12.47 8.30 -9.99
CA LEU A 136 12.10 9.70 -10.32
C LEU A 136 10.58 9.94 -10.29
N ALA A 137 9.76 8.99 -10.75
CA ALA A 137 8.31 9.11 -10.69
C ALA A 137 7.77 9.04 -9.26
N SER A 138 8.31 8.14 -8.44
CA SER A 138 7.93 7.97 -7.03
C SER A 138 8.40 9.13 -6.15
N GLU A 139 9.54 9.76 -6.45
CA GLU A 139 10.00 10.96 -5.72
C GLU A 139 9.14 12.19 -6.08
N ILE A 140 8.67 12.30 -7.32
CA ILE A 140 7.66 13.31 -7.72
C ILE A 140 6.32 13.05 -7.01
N GLU A 141 5.88 11.80 -6.90
CA GLU A 141 4.67 11.43 -6.14
C GLU A 141 4.81 11.76 -4.65
N TRP A 142 5.95 11.41 -4.04
CA TRP A 142 6.24 11.78 -2.64
C TRP A 142 6.20 13.30 -2.43
N ALA A 143 6.82 14.07 -3.32
CA ALA A 143 6.83 15.53 -3.24
C ALA A 143 5.40 16.10 -3.33
N LYS A 144 4.61 15.68 -4.32
CA LYS A 144 3.23 16.16 -4.53
C LYS A 144 2.29 15.77 -3.39
N ALA A 145 2.32 14.51 -2.97
CA ALA A 145 1.54 14.01 -1.83
C ALA A 145 1.90 14.74 -0.52
N SER A 146 3.15 15.19 -0.39
CA SER A 146 3.66 15.98 0.75
C SER A 146 3.46 17.49 0.63
N LEU A 147 2.77 17.98 -0.42
CA LEU A 147 2.57 19.40 -0.73
C LEU A 147 3.86 20.20 -0.96
N ILE A 148 4.90 19.56 -1.51
CA ILE A 148 6.20 20.17 -1.82
C ILE A 148 6.22 20.62 -3.27
N ALA A 149 6.32 21.92 -3.53
CA ALA A 149 6.52 22.46 -4.87
C ALA A 149 7.95 22.17 -5.39
N PRO A 150 8.21 22.22 -6.71
CA PRO A 150 9.54 21.93 -7.26
C PRO A 150 10.64 22.83 -6.70
N ASP A 151 10.33 24.08 -6.36
CA ASP A 151 11.33 25.05 -5.90
C ASP A 151 11.66 24.89 -4.41
N ASP A 152 10.71 24.37 -3.60
CA ASP A 152 10.91 24.03 -2.19
C ASP A 152 11.60 22.66 -2.00
N TYR A 153 11.53 21.79 -3.00
CA TYR A 153 12.01 20.41 -2.95
C TYR A 153 13.43 20.24 -2.38
N PRO A 154 14.46 21.04 -2.78
CA PRO A 154 15.81 20.89 -2.24
C PRO A 154 15.90 21.10 -0.72
N ALA A 155 15.12 22.04 -0.17
CA ALA A 155 15.06 22.28 1.27
C ALA A 155 14.26 21.18 1.98
N ALA A 156 13.19 20.69 1.35
CA ALA A 156 12.34 19.64 1.90
C ALA A 156 13.07 18.29 2.02
N VAL A 157 13.81 17.85 0.98
CA VAL A 157 14.57 16.58 1.04
C VAL A 157 15.77 16.67 1.99
N ALA A 158 16.43 17.83 2.09
CA ALA A 158 17.51 18.04 3.05
C ALA A 158 16.99 17.95 4.51
N ARG A 159 15.84 18.56 4.80
CA ARG A 159 15.17 18.48 6.11
C ARG A 159 14.68 17.06 6.44
N ALA A 160 14.23 16.32 5.43
CA ALA A 160 13.75 14.94 5.57
C ALA A 160 14.87 13.88 5.47
N GLN A 161 16.12 14.30 5.25
CA GLN A 161 17.31 13.45 5.06
C GLN A 161 17.13 12.32 4.04
N ARG A 162 16.29 12.53 3.01
CA ARG A 162 15.97 11.50 2.00
C ARG A 162 17.18 11.17 1.14
N ASP A 163 17.39 9.88 0.89
CA ASP A 163 18.10 9.45 -0.31
C ASP A 163 17.25 9.78 -1.55
N THR A 164 17.88 10.21 -2.64
CA THR A 164 17.18 10.76 -3.81
C THR A 164 17.80 10.26 -5.12
N PRO A 165 17.00 9.95 -6.15
CA PRO A 165 17.48 9.26 -7.37
C PRO A 165 18.44 10.10 -8.23
N ALA A 166 18.54 11.39 -7.97
CA ALA A 166 19.54 12.29 -8.52
C ALA A 166 19.76 13.48 -7.57
N PRO A 167 20.89 14.20 -7.67
CA PRO A 167 21.09 15.47 -6.96
C PRO A 167 19.89 16.40 -7.09
N ALA A 168 19.43 17.00 -5.99
CA ALA A 168 18.15 17.71 -5.95
C ALA A 168 17.92 18.71 -7.09
N PRO A 169 18.89 19.56 -7.53
CA PRO A 169 18.70 20.46 -8.67
C PRO A 169 18.45 19.79 -10.02
N GLN A 170 18.75 18.49 -10.18
CA GLN A 170 18.35 17.68 -11.34
C GLN A 170 16.92 17.15 -11.19
N VAL A 171 16.53 16.66 -10.00
CA VAL A 171 15.15 16.23 -9.74
C VAL A 171 14.16 17.38 -9.92
N VAL A 172 14.49 18.59 -9.45
CA VAL A 172 13.69 19.80 -9.71
C VAL A 172 13.46 20.03 -11.21
N ARG A 173 14.49 19.88 -12.05
CA ARG A 173 14.34 20.01 -13.52
C ARG A 173 13.47 18.92 -14.14
N VAL A 174 13.53 17.69 -13.63
CA VAL A 174 12.62 16.62 -14.07
C VAL A 174 11.20 16.88 -13.62
N TYR A 175 10.97 17.31 -12.38
CA TYR A 175 9.66 17.60 -11.82
C TYR A 175 8.99 18.78 -12.55
N GLN A 176 9.68 19.92 -12.69
CA GLN A 176 9.21 21.06 -13.49
C GLN A 176 8.99 20.68 -14.98
N GLY A 177 9.81 19.78 -15.53
CA GLY A 177 9.68 19.28 -16.90
C GLY A 177 8.47 18.37 -17.10
N TYR A 178 8.23 17.45 -16.17
CA TYR A 178 7.09 16.52 -16.14
C TYR A 178 5.77 17.29 -16.02
N GLU A 179 5.68 18.18 -15.03
CA GLU A 179 4.49 19.03 -14.80
C GLU A 179 4.16 19.84 -16.05
N ARG A 180 5.16 20.41 -16.73
CA ARG A 180 4.96 21.15 -17.98
C ARG A 180 4.43 20.27 -19.11
N ILE A 181 5.08 19.14 -19.39
CA ILE A 181 4.64 18.20 -20.45
C ILE A 181 3.21 17.70 -20.21
N LYS A 182 2.85 17.48 -18.95
CA LYS A 182 1.52 17.04 -18.53
C LYS A 182 0.46 18.13 -18.69
N ASN A 183 0.76 19.36 -18.27
CA ASN A 183 -0.16 20.49 -18.39
C ASN A 183 -0.33 20.93 -19.85
N GLU A 184 0.74 20.91 -20.65
CA GLU A 184 0.70 21.09 -22.12
C GLU A 184 -0.20 20.06 -22.81
N ALA A 185 -0.28 18.84 -22.27
CA ALA A 185 -1.12 17.75 -22.77
C ALA A 185 -2.56 17.73 -22.19
N GLN A 186 -2.90 18.66 -21.29
CA GLN A 186 -4.20 18.71 -20.59
C GLN A 186 -4.54 17.38 -19.87
N LEU A 187 -3.57 16.85 -19.13
CA LEU A 187 -3.68 15.62 -18.34
C LEU A 187 -3.54 15.89 -16.83
N LEU A 188 -4.10 14.98 -16.04
CA LEU A 188 -4.03 14.97 -14.57
C LEU A 188 -3.40 13.65 -14.10
N ASP A 189 -2.53 13.68 -13.10
CA ASP A 189 -2.22 12.50 -12.29
C ASP A 189 -3.10 12.44 -11.02
N PHE A 190 -2.88 11.42 -10.19
CA PHE A 190 -3.67 11.19 -8.98
C PHE A 190 -3.48 12.28 -7.92
N ASP A 191 -2.32 12.96 -7.90
CA ASP A 191 -2.05 14.05 -6.98
C ASP A 191 -2.71 15.35 -7.47
N ASP A 192 -2.65 15.63 -8.79
CA ASP A 192 -3.35 16.77 -9.39
C ASP A 192 -4.85 16.74 -9.10
N LEU A 193 -5.45 15.55 -9.17
CA LEU A 193 -6.85 15.33 -8.85
C LEU A 193 -7.21 15.82 -7.45
N LEU A 194 -6.34 15.60 -6.46
CA LEU A 194 -6.52 16.08 -5.10
C LEU A 194 -6.24 17.58 -5.01
N LEU A 195 -5.15 18.07 -5.63
CA LEU A 195 -4.77 19.49 -5.64
C LEU A 195 -5.88 20.38 -6.24
N HIS A 196 -6.41 20.03 -7.42
CA HIS A 196 -7.52 20.75 -8.04
C HIS A 196 -8.82 20.63 -7.26
N THR A 197 -9.07 19.51 -6.57
CA THR A 197 -10.26 19.37 -5.71
C THR A 197 -10.18 20.27 -4.48
N ALA A 198 -9.01 20.38 -3.85
CA ALA A 198 -8.77 21.31 -2.75
C ALA A 198 -8.94 22.77 -3.21
N ALA A 199 -8.20 23.18 -4.25
CA ALA A 199 -8.28 24.54 -4.81
C ALA A 199 -9.72 24.93 -5.21
N ALA A 200 -10.47 24.04 -5.87
CA ALA A 200 -11.87 24.27 -6.23
C ALA A 200 -12.79 24.58 -5.02
N LEU A 201 -12.50 24.04 -3.84
CA LEU A 201 -13.28 24.20 -2.61
C LEU A 201 -12.74 25.31 -1.68
N GLU A 202 -11.50 25.75 -1.91
CA GLU A 202 -10.86 26.87 -1.23
C GLU A 202 -11.16 28.20 -1.95
N GLU A 203 -11.16 28.20 -3.29
CA GLU A 203 -11.27 29.40 -4.13
C GLU A 203 -12.71 29.72 -4.56
N HIS A 204 -13.58 28.71 -4.75
CA HIS A 204 -14.96 28.91 -5.23
C HIS A 204 -16.00 28.67 -4.12
N GLY A 205 -16.33 29.72 -3.35
CA GLY A 205 -17.27 29.65 -2.21
C GLY A 205 -18.58 28.89 -2.50
N GLY A 206 -19.29 29.22 -3.59
CA GLY A 206 -20.56 28.56 -3.95
C GLY A 206 -20.43 27.10 -4.45
N VAL A 207 -19.22 26.63 -4.75
CA VAL A 207 -18.93 25.19 -4.97
C VAL A 207 -18.70 24.50 -3.63
N ALA A 208 -17.99 25.18 -2.72
CA ALA A 208 -17.74 24.70 -1.38
C ALA A 208 -19.02 24.62 -0.52
N GLU A 209 -19.94 25.58 -0.64
CA GLU A 209 -21.25 25.57 0.00
C GLU A 209 -22.09 24.36 -0.46
N GLU A 210 -22.28 24.19 -1.77
CA GLU A 210 -23.04 23.07 -2.34
C GLU A 210 -22.45 21.70 -1.94
N PHE A 211 -21.12 21.60 -1.88
CA PHE A 211 -20.44 20.42 -1.37
C PHE A 211 -20.71 20.18 0.13
N ARG A 212 -20.57 21.24 0.96
CA ARG A 212 -20.71 21.16 2.42
C ARG A 212 -22.16 20.92 2.85
N ASP A 213 -23.16 21.34 2.06
CA ASP A 213 -24.56 20.99 2.29
C ASP A 213 -24.87 19.53 1.94
N ARG A 214 -24.27 19.02 0.86
CA ARG A 214 -24.38 17.60 0.48
C ARG A 214 -23.70 16.67 1.49
N TYR A 215 -22.58 17.07 2.10
CA TYR A 215 -21.83 16.22 3.04
C TYR A 215 -21.62 16.92 4.40
N ARG A 216 -22.23 16.37 5.45
CA ARG A 216 -22.31 16.95 6.81
C ARG A 216 -21.71 16.08 7.92
N CYS A 217 -21.20 14.89 7.59
CA CYS A 217 -20.47 14.04 8.52
C CYS A 217 -19.39 13.28 7.76
N PHE A 218 -18.15 13.39 8.22
CA PHE A 218 -16.99 12.73 7.62
C PHE A 218 -16.47 11.64 8.55
N VAL A 219 -16.13 10.49 7.97
CA VAL A 219 -15.47 9.39 8.68
C VAL A 219 -14.23 8.99 7.90
N VAL A 220 -13.08 8.87 8.54
CA VAL A 220 -11.83 8.48 7.86
C VAL A 220 -11.20 7.29 8.59
N ASP A 221 -11.11 6.16 7.88
CA ASP A 221 -10.45 4.93 8.34
C ASP A 221 -8.98 4.89 7.88
N GLU A 222 -8.12 4.21 8.64
CA GLU A 222 -6.66 4.20 8.47
C GLU A 222 -6.02 5.63 8.46
N TYR A 223 -6.52 6.55 9.29
CA TYR A 223 -6.12 7.96 9.32
C TYR A 223 -4.63 8.22 9.57
N GLN A 224 -3.88 7.23 10.08
CA GLN A 224 -2.43 7.32 10.23
C GLN A 224 -1.64 7.28 8.90
N ASP A 225 -2.28 6.88 7.79
CA ASP A 225 -1.67 6.78 6.46
C ASP A 225 -2.11 7.93 5.52
N VAL A 226 -2.77 8.96 6.07
CA VAL A 226 -3.17 10.17 5.34
C VAL A 226 -1.93 11.00 4.98
N THR A 227 -1.87 11.47 3.74
CA THR A 227 -0.82 12.38 3.25
C THR A 227 -1.19 13.85 3.52
N PRO A 228 -0.23 14.79 3.60
CA PRO A 228 -0.53 16.23 3.70
C PRO A 228 -1.52 16.74 2.64
N LEU A 229 -1.42 16.25 1.41
CA LEU A 229 -2.36 16.56 0.32
C LEU A 229 -3.78 16.03 0.59
N GLN A 230 -3.91 14.80 1.09
CA GLN A 230 -5.21 14.25 1.49
C GLN A 230 -5.79 14.99 2.72
N GLN A 231 -4.95 15.43 3.65
CA GLN A 231 -5.37 16.28 4.77
C GLN A 231 -5.92 17.63 4.28
N ARG A 232 -5.24 18.29 3.32
CA ARG A 232 -5.75 19.55 2.73
C ARG A 232 -7.12 19.36 2.07
N VAL A 233 -7.32 18.26 1.33
CA VAL A 233 -8.63 17.94 0.74
C VAL A 233 -9.71 17.71 1.82
N LEU A 234 -9.37 17.01 2.91
CA LEU A 234 -10.28 16.82 4.05
C LEU A 234 -10.63 18.15 4.74
N ASP A 235 -9.64 19.02 4.92
CA ASP A 235 -9.81 20.33 5.54
C ASP A 235 -10.68 21.25 4.67
N ALA A 236 -10.52 21.20 3.35
CA ALA A 236 -11.41 21.89 2.40
C ALA A 236 -12.84 21.31 2.41
N TRP A 237 -13.01 19.99 2.55
CA TRP A 237 -14.32 19.33 2.71
C TRP A 237 -15.05 19.72 3.99
N LEU A 238 -14.32 19.84 5.10
CA LEU A 238 -14.86 20.28 6.39
C LEU A 238 -15.19 21.77 6.37
N GLY A 239 -14.24 22.61 5.95
CA GLY A 239 -14.28 24.06 6.19
C GLY A 239 -14.17 24.35 7.69
N GLN A 240 -15.01 25.27 8.18
CA GLN A 240 -15.07 25.63 9.60
C GLN A 240 -15.93 24.65 10.43
N ARG A 241 -15.90 23.35 10.11
CA ARG A 241 -16.73 22.31 10.73
C ARG A 241 -15.88 21.21 11.36
N ASP A 242 -16.42 20.60 12.39
CA ASP A 242 -15.75 19.67 13.32
C ASP A 242 -16.34 18.24 13.28
N ASP A 243 -17.43 18.00 12.54
CA ASP A 243 -18.10 16.70 12.33
C ASP A 243 -17.24 15.68 11.56
N LEU A 244 -16.17 15.23 12.23
CA LEU A 244 -15.12 14.37 11.73
C LEU A 244 -14.86 13.24 12.75
N THR A 245 -15.12 12.00 12.35
CA THR A 245 -14.62 10.82 13.07
C THR A 245 -13.38 10.27 12.36
N VAL A 246 -12.24 10.21 13.05
CA VAL A 246 -11.02 9.57 12.54
C VAL A 246 -10.69 8.30 13.31
N VAL A 247 -10.19 7.29 12.62
CA VAL A 247 -9.78 6.02 13.22
C VAL A 247 -8.42 5.60 12.68
N GLY A 248 -7.53 5.14 13.56
CA GLY A 248 -6.21 4.69 13.15
C GLY A 248 -5.33 4.14 14.27
N ASP A 249 -4.18 3.61 13.88
CA ASP A 249 -3.11 3.11 14.74
C ASP A 249 -1.77 3.66 14.25
N ALA A 250 -1.14 4.59 14.97
CA ALA A 250 0.17 5.14 14.60
C ALA A 250 1.30 4.09 14.53
N ASN A 251 1.07 2.87 15.04
CA ASN A 251 1.99 1.74 14.89
C ASN A 251 1.82 1.00 13.54
N GLN A 252 0.79 1.34 12.75
CA GLN A 252 0.50 0.76 11.42
C GLN A 252 0.75 1.72 10.24
N THR A 253 1.36 2.90 10.48
CA THR A 253 1.86 3.76 9.38
C THR A 253 3.07 3.09 8.74
N ILE A 254 2.93 2.71 7.47
CA ILE A 254 3.96 1.98 6.69
C ILE A 254 4.08 2.50 5.25
N TYR A 255 3.60 3.72 4.98
CA TYR A 255 3.63 4.36 3.67
C TYR A 255 4.28 5.76 3.73
N SER A 256 5.16 6.02 4.70
CA SER A 256 5.84 7.32 4.84
C SER A 256 6.74 7.61 3.63
N PHE A 257 7.24 6.56 2.98
CA PHE A 257 7.95 6.66 1.69
C PHE A 257 7.11 7.29 0.57
N ALA A 258 5.77 7.20 0.65
CA ALA A 258 4.79 7.80 -0.26
C ALA A 258 4.12 9.07 0.32
N GLY A 259 4.68 9.66 1.39
CA GLY A 259 4.22 10.93 1.95
C GLY A 259 3.13 10.82 3.02
N ALA A 260 2.79 9.60 3.46
CA ALA A 260 1.88 9.41 4.59
C ALA A 260 2.47 9.94 5.90
N SER A 261 1.63 10.37 6.84
CA SER A 261 2.08 10.83 8.15
C SER A 261 1.12 10.47 9.28
N PRO A 262 1.62 9.97 10.44
CA PRO A 262 0.78 9.76 11.61
C PRO A 262 0.46 11.07 12.35
N LEU A 263 1.12 12.19 12.00
CA LEU A 263 1.02 13.44 12.74
C LEU A 263 -0.41 14.01 12.85
N PRO A 264 -1.29 13.95 11.83
CA PRO A 264 -2.68 14.40 11.97
C PRO A 264 -3.48 13.58 13.00
N LEU A 265 -3.25 12.26 13.09
CA LEU A 265 -3.85 11.39 14.10
C LEU A 265 -3.29 11.71 15.51
N LEU A 266 -1.97 11.80 15.63
CA LEU A 266 -1.27 12.06 16.89
C LEU A 266 -1.55 13.46 17.46
N ASN A 267 -1.88 14.42 16.59
CA ASN A 267 -2.18 15.80 16.96
C ASN A 267 -3.68 16.11 17.04
N PHE A 268 -4.56 15.12 16.83
CA PHE A 268 -6.01 15.38 16.69
C PHE A 268 -6.60 16.15 17.88
N ALA A 269 -6.34 15.70 19.11
CA ALA A 269 -6.80 16.36 20.33
C ALA A 269 -6.09 17.70 20.64
N ARG A 270 -5.05 18.09 19.87
CA ARG A 270 -4.44 19.43 19.91
C ARG A 270 -5.06 20.37 18.87
N ARG A 271 -5.63 19.82 17.79
CA ARG A 271 -6.39 20.57 16.76
C ARG A 271 -7.85 20.76 17.17
N PHE A 272 -8.41 19.78 17.87
CA PHE A 272 -9.79 19.73 18.35
C PHE A 272 -9.78 19.48 19.87
N PRO A 273 -9.65 20.53 20.72
CA PRO A 273 -9.55 20.38 22.18
C PRO A 273 -10.77 19.72 22.82
N GLU A 274 -11.95 19.89 22.21
CA GLU A 274 -13.23 19.27 22.56
C GLU A 274 -13.40 17.82 22.07
N ALA A 275 -12.41 17.25 21.36
CA ALA A 275 -12.55 15.94 20.74
C ALA A 275 -12.74 14.79 21.74
N THR A 276 -13.72 13.93 21.45
CA THR A 276 -13.84 12.66 22.17
C THR A 276 -12.78 11.69 21.68
N VAL A 277 -11.75 11.44 22.50
CA VAL A 277 -10.69 10.46 22.20
C VAL A 277 -11.00 9.13 22.87
N VAL A 278 -11.13 8.07 22.08
CA VAL A 278 -11.40 6.70 22.54
C VAL A 278 -10.22 5.80 22.18
N ARG A 279 -9.89 4.86 23.07
CA ARG A 279 -8.81 3.88 22.88
C ARG A 279 -9.39 2.48 22.75
N LEU A 280 -9.16 1.79 21.63
CA LEU A 280 -9.51 0.37 21.48
C LEU A 280 -8.24 -0.46 21.63
N GLU A 281 -8.22 -1.29 22.66
CA GLU A 281 -7.04 -2.08 23.08
C GLU A 281 -7.31 -3.59 23.11
N ARG A 282 -8.57 -4.03 23.10
CA ARG A 282 -8.94 -5.46 23.03
C ARG A 282 -8.85 -5.97 21.59
N ASP A 283 -7.97 -6.92 21.33
CA ASP A 283 -7.78 -7.56 20.02
C ASP A 283 -8.69 -8.80 19.91
N TYR A 284 -9.60 -8.80 18.95
CA TYR A 284 -10.56 -9.89 18.68
C TYR A 284 -10.12 -10.80 17.52
N ARG A 285 -9.01 -10.47 16.85
CA ARG A 285 -8.45 -11.22 15.71
C ARG A 285 -7.51 -12.32 16.19
N SER A 286 -6.68 -12.03 17.19
CA SER A 286 -5.41 -12.72 17.42
C SER A 286 -5.34 -13.39 18.80
N THR A 287 -4.66 -14.53 18.90
CA THR A 287 -4.40 -15.23 20.18
C THR A 287 -3.58 -14.37 21.14
N PRO A 288 -3.73 -14.53 22.47
CA PRO A 288 -2.91 -13.84 23.47
C PRO A 288 -1.40 -13.92 23.22
N GLN A 289 -0.93 -15.06 22.70
CA GLN A 289 0.46 -15.32 22.33
C GLN A 289 0.94 -14.43 21.17
N VAL A 290 0.18 -14.34 20.07
CA VAL A 290 0.48 -13.43 18.94
C VAL A 290 0.40 -11.96 19.39
N VAL A 291 -0.57 -11.62 20.24
CA VAL A 291 -0.73 -10.27 20.81
C VAL A 291 0.44 -9.89 21.73
N ALA A 292 0.97 -10.82 22.52
CA ALA A 292 2.15 -10.60 23.35
C ALA A 292 3.36 -10.26 22.46
N LEU A 293 3.64 -11.07 21.44
CA LEU A 293 4.75 -10.81 20.50
C LEU A 293 4.57 -9.49 19.75
N ALA A 294 3.35 -9.13 19.33
CA ALA A 294 3.06 -7.84 18.70
C ALA A 294 3.39 -6.66 19.63
N ASN A 295 2.99 -6.75 20.91
CA ASN A 295 3.33 -5.76 21.94
C ASN A 295 4.85 -5.66 22.15
N ASP A 296 5.59 -6.77 22.16
CA ASP A 296 7.04 -6.77 22.36
C ASP A 296 7.83 -6.30 21.12
N VAL A 297 7.39 -6.60 19.88
CA VAL A 297 7.96 -6.01 18.64
C VAL A 297 7.90 -4.48 18.72
N ILE A 298 6.74 -3.94 19.07
CA ILE A 298 6.53 -2.48 19.15
C ILE A 298 6.98 -1.89 20.50
N LYS A 299 7.41 -2.70 21.48
CA LYS A 299 7.87 -2.22 22.80
C LYS A 299 9.12 -1.36 22.68
N TRP A 300 10.03 -1.81 21.84
CA TRP A 300 11.30 -1.17 21.50
C TRP A 300 11.16 0.04 20.57
N ALA A 301 9.96 0.31 20.06
CA ALA A 301 9.76 1.32 19.03
C ALA A 301 9.85 2.76 19.58
N ARG A 302 10.73 3.58 18.97
CA ARG A 302 11.13 4.92 19.41
C ARG A 302 10.26 6.02 18.78
N GLY A 303 10.53 7.29 19.09
CA GLY A 303 9.91 8.47 18.45
C GLY A 303 8.41 8.73 18.66
N ARG A 304 7.65 7.78 19.21
CA ARG A 304 6.19 7.89 19.40
C ARG A 304 5.82 8.80 20.60
N PRO A 305 4.78 9.65 20.48
CA PRO A 305 4.20 10.34 21.62
C PRO A 305 3.69 9.34 22.68
N ALA A 306 4.07 9.51 23.94
CA ALA A 306 3.74 8.56 25.00
C ALA A 306 2.21 8.30 25.13
N GLY A 307 1.39 9.34 24.92
CA GLY A 307 -0.07 9.25 24.99
C GLY A 307 -0.74 8.40 23.91
N SER A 308 -0.09 8.13 22.76
CA SER A 308 -0.67 7.32 21.67
C SER A 308 -0.32 5.83 21.73
N ARG A 309 0.42 5.40 22.76
CA ARG A 309 0.87 4.02 22.90
C ARG A 309 -0.25 3.14 23.45
N LEU A 310 -0.96 2.46 22.55
CA LEU A 310 -1.88 1.38 22.89
C LEU A 310 -1.09 0.14 23.36
N LYS A 311 -1.68 -0.65 24.27
CA LYS A 311 -1.22 -2.02 24.58
C LYS A 311 -2.32 -2.98 24.17
N LEU A 312 -2.05 -3.89 23.24
CA LEU A 312 -3.06 -4.85 22.78
C LEU A 312 -3.32 -5.93 23.84
N ILE A 313 -4.57 -6.38 23.95
CA ILE A 313 -5.04 -7.41 24.88
C ILE A 313 -5.86 -8.45 24.09
N GLY A 314 -5.31 -9.63 23.83
CA GLY A 314 -6.00 -10.69 23.07
C GLY A 314 -7.26 -11.18 23.77
N GLN A 315 -8.33 -11.37 23.00
CA GLN A 315 -9.64 -11.84 23.47
C GLN A 315 -10.01 -13.24 22.97
N ARG A 316 -9.22 -13.83 22.07
CA ARG A 316 -9.35 -15.24 21.69
C ARG A 316 -8.89 -16.15 22.85
N PRO A 317 -9.31 -17.44 22.84
CA PRO A 317 -8.65 -18.48 23.62
C PRO A 317 -7.13 -18.47 23.42
N GLU A 318 -6.40 -19.06 24.37
CA GLU A 318 -4.98 -19.32 24.22
C GLU A 318 -4.72 -20.27 23.03
N GLY A 319 -3.72 -19.92 22.23
CA GLY A 319 -3.27 -20.71 21.09
C GLY A 319 -1.79 -21.09 21.21
N PRO A 320 -1.18 -21.61 20.13
CA PRO A 320 0.22 -21.98 20.13
C PRO A 320 1.14 -20.75 20.21
N ASP A 321 2.29 -20.92 20.86
CA ASP A 321 3.34 -19.90 20.88
C ASP A 321 3.94 -19.66 19.47
N PRO A 322 4.30 -18.41 19.13
CA PRO A 322 5.04 -18.09 17.91
C PRO A 322 6.35 -18.87 17.80
N VAL A 323 6.53 -19.57 16.68
CA VAL A 323 7.70 -20.41 16.42
C VAL A 323 8.78 -19.59 15.71
N PHE A 324 10.03 -19.71 16.15
CA PHE A 324 11.18 -19.08 15.52
C PHE A 324 12.12 -20.15 14.95
N THR A 325 12.56 -20.04 13.69
CA THR A 325 13.38 -21.09 13.05
C THR A 325 14.50 -20.51 12.18
N GLU A 326 15.74 -20.95 12.45
CA GLU A 326 16.92 -20.65 11.65
C GLU A 326 17.21 -21.79 10.67
N PHE A 327 17.56 -21.44 9.44
CA PHE A 327 17.88 -22.37 8.36
C PHE A 327 19.26 -22.06 7.75
N ASP A 328 19.88 -23.06 7.12
CA ASP A 328 21.22 -22.94 6.54
C ASP A 328 21.23 -22.09 5.24
N ASP A 329 20.16 -22.16 4.45
CA ASP A 329 19.99 -21.51 3.14
C ASP A 329 18.50 -21.28 2.80
N GLU A 330 18.23 -20.44 1.77
CA GLU A 330 16.85 -20.06 1.39
C GLU A 330 16.01 -21.24 0.88
N PRO A 331 16.55 -22.22 0.11
CA PRO A 331 15.82 -23.44 -0.23
C PRO A 331 15.45 -24.29 0.99
N GLY A 332 16.34 -24.40 1.99
CA GLY A 332 16.05 -25.08 3.25
C GLY A 332 14.92 -24.42 4.04
N GLU A 333 14.89 -23.09 4.10
CA GLU A 333 13.80 -22.29 4.67
C GLU A 333 12.48 -22.54 3.91
N ALA A 334 12.50 -22.41 2.57
CA ALA A 334 11.30 -22.55 1.75
C ALA A 334 10.70 -23.96 1.79
N GLY A 335 11.52 -25.00 1.66
CA GLY A 335 11.06 -26.39 1.76
C GLY A 335 10.52 -26.75 3.15
N ALA A 336 11.03 -26.14 4.22
CA ALA A 336 10.49 -26.33 5.57
C ALA A 336 9.15 -25.61 5.77
N VAL A 337 9.02 -24.38 5.26
CA VAL A 337 7.74 -23.65 5.24
C VAL A 337 6.70 -24.44 4.43
N ALA A 338 7.03 -24.93 3.23
CA ALA A 338 6.12 -25.69 2.39
C ALA A 338 5.64 -27.01 3.05
N ARG A 339 6.54 -27.74 3.73
CA ARG A 339 6.13 -28.90 4.55
C ARG A 339 5.23 -28.51 5.71
N ARG A 340 5.53 -27.43 6.44
CA ARG A 340 4.69 -27.00 7.57
C ARG A 340 3.32 -26.47 7.12
N VAL A 341 3.25 -25.87 5.93
CA VAL A 341 1.99 -25.50 5.26
C VAL A 341 1.18 -26.77 4.94
N ARG A 342 1.80 -27.80 4.34
CA ARG A 342 1.17 -29.11 4.12
C ARG A 342 0.63 -29.73 5.42
N GLU A 343 1.42 -29.74 6.50
CA GLU A 343 0.99 -30.23 7.82
C GLU A 343 -0.24 -29.48 8.39
N LEU A 344 -0.41 -28.18 8.09
CA LEU A 344 -1.59 -27.41 8.51
C LEU A 344 -2.82 -27.72 7.64
N LEU A 345 -2.64 -27.89 6.32
CA LEU A 345 -3.69 -28.30 5.39
C LEU A 345 -4.23 -29.69 5.74
N ASP A 346 -3.32 -30.64 5.96
CA ASP A 346 -3.66 -32.02 6.34
C ASP A 346 -4.26 -32.08 7.76
N GLY A 347 -3.97 -31.07 8.60
CA GLY A 347 -4.62 -30.81 9.89
C GLY A 347 -5.97 -30.09 9.82
N GLY A 348 -6.45 -29.74 8.62
CA GLY A 348 -7.78 -29.14 8.39
C GLY A 348 -7.84 -27.62 8.31
N VAL A 349 -6.72 -26.89 8.30
CA VAL A 349 -6.69 -25.45 8.03
C VAL A 349 -6.92 -25.20 6.53
N SER A 350 -7.82 -24.30 6.15
CA SER A 350 -8.06 -23.98 4.74
C SER A 350 -6.86 -23.27 4.10
N ALA A 351 -6.52 -23.60 2.85
CA ALA A 351 -5.44 -22.95 2.11
C ALA A 351 -5.59 -21.43 2.00
N SER A 352 -6.83 -20.93 1.94
CA SER A 352 -7.12 -19.50 1.90
C SER A 352 -6.85 -18.77 3.23
N GLU A 353 -6.76 -19.51 4.33
CA GLU A 353 -6.44 -19.06 5.70
C GLU A 353 -4.96 -19.27 6.08
N ILE A 354 -4.09 -19.51 5.09
CA ILE A 354 -2.64 -19.59 5.25
C ILE A 354 -1.94 -18.53 4.38
N ALA A 355 -0.96 -17.82 4.93
CA ALA A 355 -0.13 -16.88 4.18
C ALA A 355 1.38 -16.99 4.49
N VAL A 356 2.20 -16.73 3.47
CA VAL A 356 3.65 -16.55 3.59
C VAL A 356 3.99 -15.11 3.20
N LEU A 357 4.54 -14.36 4.16
CA LEU A 357 4.77 -12.92 4.06
C LEU A 357 6.27 -12.59 4.04
N TYR A 358 6.69 -11.88 3.00
CA TYR A 358 8.09 -11.49 2.74
C TYR A 358 8.25 -9.96 2.61
N ARG A 359 9.49 -9.47 2.64
CA ARG A 359 9.78 -8.02 2.59
C ARG A 359 9.91 -7.47 1.18
N VAL A 360 10.39 -8.27 0.22
CA VAL A 360 10.49 -7.88 -1.21
C VAL A 360 9.97 -8.98 -2.13
N ASN A 361 9.31 -8.62 -3.23
CA ASN A 361 8.67 -9.60 -4.13
C ASN A 361 9.64 -10.63 -4.72
N ALA A 362 10.91 -10.28 -4.91
CA ALA A 362 11.96 -11.21 -5.37
C ALA A 362 12.27 -12.36 -4.37
N GLN A 363 11.58 -12.42 -3.22
CA GLN A 363 11.62 -13.58 -2.32
C GLN A 363 10.56 -14.64 -2.68
N SER A 364 9.52 -14.34 -3.47
CA SER A 364 8.40 -15.28 -3.66
C SER A 364 8.80 -16.57 -4.38
N GLU A 365 9.61 -16.45 -5.44
CA GLU A 365 10.01 -17.51 -6.36
C GLU A 365 10.45 -18.82 -5.66
N VAL A 366 11.24 -18.73 -4.57
CA VAL A 366 11.72 -19.93 -3.86
C VAL A 366 10.63 -20.62 -3.04
N PHE A 367 9.64 -19.87 -2.53
CA PHE A 367 8.47 -20.44 -1.85
C PHE A 367 7.41 -20.93 -2.85
N GLU A 368 7.29 -20.28 -4.01
CA GLU A 368 6.49 -20.75 -5.14
C GLU A 368 6.94 -22.15 -5.61
N GLN A 369 8.25 -22.30 -5.84
CA GLN A 369 8.85 -23.59 -6.20
C GLN A 369 8.64 -24.64 -5.09
N ALA A 370 8.94 -24.30 -3.82
CA ALA A 370 8.79 -25.24 -2.71
C ALA A 370 7.34 -25.68 -2.45
N LEU A 371 6.34 -24.80 -2.63
CA LEU A 371 4.92 -25.15 -2.51
C LEU A 371 4.44 -26.02 -3.67
N ALA A 372 4.91 -25.75 -4.90
CA ALA A 372 4.63 -26.60 -6.05
C ALA A 372 5.21 -28.02 -5.90
N GLU A 373 6.43 -28.16 -5.36
CA GLU A 373 7.07 -29.46 -5.09
C GLU A 373 6.28 -30.35 -4.13
N VAL A 374 5.56 -29.76 -3.16
CA VAL A 374 4.68 -30.49 -2.21
C VAL A 374 3.20 -30.50 -2.64
N GLY A 375 2.91 -30.09 -3.87
CA GLY A 375 1.56 -30.08 -4.45
C GLY A 375 0.56 -29.19 -3.71
N VAL A 376 1.00 -28.05 -3.17
CA VAL A 376 0.15 -27.07 -2.48
C VAL A 376 -0.21 -25.91 -3.43
N PRO A 377 -1.50 -25.61 -3.67
CA PRO A 377 -1.90 -24.47 -4.48
C PRO A 377 -1.60 -23.15 -3.76
N TYR A 378 -1.18 -22.13 -4.51
CA TYR A 378 -0.78 -20.82 -3.98
C TYR A 378 -1.27 -19.66 -4.85
N GLN A 379 -1.34 -18.46 -4.28
CA GLN A 379 -1.70 -17.22 -4.97
C GLN A 379 -0.70 -16.11 -4.63
N VAL A 380 -0.12 -15.45 -5.64
CA VAL A 380 0.83 -14.32 -5.43
C VAL A 380 0.10 -12.98 -5.44
N ARG A 381 0.02 -12.32 -4.29
CA ARG A 381 -0.53 -10.96 -4.13
C ARG A 381 0.59 -9.92 -4.18
N GLY A 382 0.50 -9.03 -5.17
CA GLY A 382 1.53 -8.03 -5.45
C GLY A 382 2.29 -8.26 -6.77
N GLY A 383 2.02 -9.36 -7.47
CA GLY A 383 2.24 -9.47 -8.92
C GLY A 383 1.17 -8.69 -9.70
N GLU A 384 1.00 -8.98 -11.00
CA GLU A 384 -0.07 -8.35 -11.78
C GLU A 384 -1.44 -8.63 -11.15
N ARG A 385 -2.16 -7.54 -10.81
CA ARG A 385 -3.49 -7.61 -10.20
C ARG A 385 -4.41 -8.40 -11.12
N PHE A 386 -5.23 -9.30 -10.59
CA PHE A 386 -6.07 -10.23 -11.37
C PHE A 386 -6.76 -9.58 -12.59
N PHE A 387 -7.61 -8.57 -12.39
CA PHE A 387 -8.30 -7.85 -13.48
C PHE A 387 -7.41 -6.95 -14.36
N GLN A 388 -6.12 -6.87 -14.06
CA GLN A 388 -5.10 -6.21 -14.88
C GLN A 388 -4.23 -7.20 -15.66
N ARG A 389 -4.32 -8.51 -15.41
CA ARG A 389 -3.66 -9.53 -16.24
C ARG A 389 -4.22 -9.51 -17.67
N PRO A 390 -3.42 -9.64 -18.73
CA PRO A 390 -3.88 -9.57 -20.12
C PRO A 390 -5.03 -10.53 -20.44
N GLU A 391 -4.95 -11.78 -19.99
CA GLU A 391 -5.94 -12.83 -20.21
C GLU A 391 -7.26 -12.55 -19.48
N VAL A 392 -7.21 -12.01 -18.25
CA VAL A 392 -8.42 -11.65 -17.49
C VAL A 392 -9.10 -10.43 -18.12
N ARG A 393 -8.34 -9.43 -18.60
CA ARG A 393 -8.91 -8.33 -19.38
C ARG A 393 -9.59 -8.85 -20.66
N GLN A 394 -8.94 -9.75 -21.39
CA GLN A 394 -9.50 -10.36 -22.60
C GLN A 394 -10.79 -11.15 -22.30
N ALA A 395 -10.81 -11.90 -21.20
CA ALA A 395 -11.97 -12.63 -20.71
C ALA A 395 -13.15 -11.71 -20.36
N VAL A 396 -12.93 -10.67 -19.55
CA VAL A 396 -13.99 -9.71 -19.19
C VAL A 396 -14.51 -8.96 -20.42
N LEU A 397 -13.67 -8.64 -21.41
CA LEU A 397 -14.10 -8.04 -22.67
C LEU A 397 -14.94 -9.01 -23.54
N ALA A 398 -14.61 -10.30 -23.56
CA ALA A 398 -15.41 -11.32 -24.24
C ALA A 398 -16.79 -11.49 -23.56
N LEU A 399 -16.83 -11.54 -22.22
CA LEU A 399 -18.06 -11.63 -21.44
C LEU A 399 -18.97 -10.39 -21.63
N ARG A 400 -18.39 -9.17 -21.62
CA ARG A 400 -19.11 -7.92 -21.95
C ARG A 400 -19.68 -7.91 -23.37
N SER A 401 -18.92 -8.43 -24.35
CA SER A 401 -19.40 -8.59 -25.73
C SER A 401 -20.59 -9.55 -25.78
N ALA A 402 -20.51 -10.71 -25.11
CA ALA A 402 -21.59 -11.69 -25.03
C ALA A 402 -22.85 -11.15 -24.31
N SER A 403 -22.71 -10.43 -23.18
CA SER A 403 -23.85 -9.81 -22.46
C SER A 403 -24.57 -8.70 -23.25
N THR A 404 -23.95 -8.23 -24.33
CA THR A 404 -24.49 -7.19 -25.23
C THR A 404 -25.03 -7.80 -26.54
N GLY A 405 -24.43 -8.90 -27.02
CA GLY A 405 -24.78 -9.56 -28.28
C GLY A 405 -26.05 -10.42 -28.29
N GLY A 406 -26.70 -10.60 -27.14
CA GLY A 406 -27.89 -11.46 -26.92
C GLY A 406 -29.19 -11.08 -27.64
N ARG A 407 -29.11 -10.48 -28.85
CA ARG A 407 -30.24 -10.22 -29.76
C ARG A 407 -30.03 -10.71 -31.20
N TYR A 408 -28.89 -11.33 -31.51
CA TYR A 408 -28.58 -11.83 -32.87
C TYR A 408 -28.22 -13.32 -32.97
N ALA A 409 -28.23 -14.07 -31.86
CA ALA A 409 -27.99 -15.52 -31.84
C ALA A 409 -29.27 -16.32 -32.18
N ALA A 410 -29.84 -16.10 -33.37
CA ALA A 410 -31.06 -16.77 -33.84
C ALA A 410 -31.03 -16.99 -35.37
N GLY A 411 -30.00 -17.72 -35.83
CA GLY A 411 -29.76 -18.03 -37.25
C GLY A 411 -28.29 -18.35 -37.49
N LEU A 412 -28.01 -19.21 -38.49
CA LEU A 412 -26.73 -19.90 -38.71
C LEU A 412 -26.39 -20.90 -37.58
N GLY A 413 -26.42 -22.22 -37.76
CA GLY A 413 -26.57 -23.04 -38.98
C GLY A 413 -25.24 -23.70 -39.35
N ASP A 414 -25.26 -25.01 -39.60
CA ASP A 414 -24.07 -25.86 -39.72
C ASP A 414 -23.07 -25.44 -40.81
N GLY A 415 -21.76 -25.57 -40.52
CA GLY A 415 -20.72 -25.33 -41.52
C GLY A 415 -19.28 -25.50 -41.03
N ALA A 416 -18.69 -26.67 -41.33
CA ALA A 416 -17.26 -26.95 -41.51
C ALA A 416 -16.20 -26.21 -40.65
N GLY A 417 -15.57 -26.94 -39.72
CA GLY A 417 -14.28 -26.54 -39.15
C GLY A 417 -13.07 -27.08 -39.95
N PRO A 418 -11.98 -26.31 -40.13
CA PRO A 418 -10.65 -26.83 -40.44
C PRO A 418 -9.91 -27.19 -39.13
N GLY A 419 -8.99 -28.15 -39.09
CA GLY A 419 -8.32 -28.85 -40.19
C GLY A 419 -6.81 -28.56 -40.14
N ALA A 420 -6.05 -29.40 -39.44
CA ALA A 420 -4.61 -29.22 -39.28
C ALA A 420 -3.86 -29.46 -40.61
N GLY A 421 -2.90 -28.60 -40.94
CA GLY A 421 -2.11 -28.71 -42.17
C GLY A 421 -0.74 -28.03 -42.05
N SER A 422 0.33 -28.73 -42.42
CA SER A 422 1.71 -28.33 -42.14
C SER A 422 2.54 -28.00 -43.38
N GLY A 423 3.15 -26.80 -43.38
CA GLY A 423 4.54 -26.61 -43.78
C GLY A 423 4.87 -26.15 -45.22
N ARG A 424 6.14 -25.70 -45.34
CA ARG A 424 6.92 -25.30 -46.54
C ARG A 424 6.62 -23.92 -47.16
N GLY A 425 7.67 -23.12 -47.32
CA GLY A 425 7.80 -22.09 -48.37
C GLY A 425 8.43 -22.69 -49.65
N PRO A 426 9.09 -21.91 -50.56
CA PRO A 426 9.75 -20.61 -50.30
C PRO A 426 9.59 -19.51 -51.40
N GLY A 427 10.08 -18.29 -51.10
CA GLY A 427 10.71 -17.38 -52.08
C GLY A 427 9.83 -16.34 -52.79
N GLY A 428 10.41 -15.16 -53.06
CA GLY A 428 9.83 -14.11 -53.92
C GLY A 428 10.14 -12.67 -53.47
N ASP A 429 11.02 -11.97 -54.20
CA ASP A 429 11.36 -10.56 -53.97
C ASP A 429 10.33 -9.58 -54.56
N ALA A 430 10.09 -8.44 -53.89
CA ALA A 430 9.68 -7.19 -54.52
C ALA A 430 10.01 -5.96 -53.64
N ARG A 431 10.63 -4.92 -54.23
CA ARG A 431 10.70 -3.58 -53.64
C ARG A 431 9.59 -2.69 -54.23
N PRO A 432 8.98 -1.77 -53.47
CA PRO A 432 8.02 -0.83 -54.01
C PRO A 432 8.70 0.28 -54.84
N GLY A 433 8.13 0.59 -56.00
CA GLY A 433 8.45 1.79 -56.77
C GLY A 433 7.52 2.96 -56.40
N ALA A 434 8.03 4.19 -56.49
CA ALA A 434 7.25 5.43 -56.38
C ALA A 434 6.85 5.96 -57.78
N VAL A 435 6.28 7.19 -57.82
CA VAL A 435 5.85 8.05 -58.98
C VAL A 435 4.31 8.22 -59.04
N SER A 436 3.72 9.41 -59.23
CA SER A 436 4.14 10.82 -58.97
C SER A 436 2.95 11.78 -59.20
N GLY A 437 3.01 13.01 -58.64
CA GLY A 437 2.09 14.13 -58.94
C GLY A 437 1.92 15.03 -57.70
N ALA A 438 2.64 16.15 -57.49
CA ALA A 438 2.92 17.32 -58.33
C ALA A 438 1.65 18.19 -58.55
N VAL A 439 1.66 19.52 -58.39
CA VAL A 439 2.78 20.50 -58.41
C VAL A 439 2.71 21.56 -57.27
N ASP A 440 3.77 22.36 -57.17
CA ASP A 440 4.00 23.54 -56.30
C ASP A 440 2.96 24.69 -56.51
N ALA A 441 2.92 25.83 -55.79
CA ALA A 441 4.02 26.64 -55.27
C ALA A 441 3.60 27.79 -54.32
N ALA A 442 4.57 28.70 -54.08
CA ALA A 442 4.52 30.06 -53.52
C ALA A 442 4.73 30.23 -52.00
N ALA A 443 5.48 31.30 -51.65
CA ALA A 443 5.96 31.62 -50.31
C ALA A 443 5.42 32.98 -49.81
N ALA A 444 5.63 33.28 -48.52
CA ALA A 444 5.08 34.45 -47.85
C ALA A 444 5.89 35.76 -48.08
N PRO A 445 5.24 36.94 -48.03
CA PRO A 445 5.88 38.24 -47.81
C PRO A 445 5.92 38.63 -46.31
N THR A 446 6.73 39.64 -45.96
CA THR A 446 6.97 40.09 -44.58
C THR A 446 6.42 41.49 -44.27
N SER A 447 6.17 41.77 -42.98
CA SER A 447 6.00 43.11 -42.33
C SER A 447 4.87 44.03 -42.84
N THR A 448 3.98 44.52 -41.97
CA THR A 448 4.20 45.79 -41.21
C THR A 448 3.17 45.93 -40.07
N THR A 449 3.48 46.76 -39.06
CA THR A 449 2.66 47.07 -37.87
C THR A 449 1.43 47.93 -38.12
N ALA A 450 0.29 47.65 -37.45
CA ALA A 450 -0.27 48.54 -36.40
C ALA A 450 -1.59 48.03 -35.74
N ASP A 451 -1.71 48.30 -34.44
CA ASP A 451 -2.90 48.49 -33.59
C ASP A 451 -4.04 47.44 -33.40
N ARG A 452 -4.24 47.12 -32.09
CA ARG A 452 -5.52 46.83 -31.38
C ARG A 452 -6.32 45.56 -31.71
N VAL A 453 -6.03 44.46 -31.00
CA VAL A 453 -6.73 44.10 -29.74
C VAL A 453 -5.72 43.44 -28.78
N SER A 454 -5.78 43.73 -27.48
CA SER A 454 -4.91 43.13 -26.44
C SER A 454 -5.48 43.38 -25.03
N PRO A 455 -5.17 42.58 -24.00
CA PRO A 455 -5.29 41.12 -23.98
C PRO A 455 -5.97 40.58 -22.69
N LEU A 456 -6.50 39.35 -22.74
CA LEU A 456 -6.84 38.56 -21.55
C LEU A 456 -5.88 37.37 -21.45
N ARG A 457 -4.66 37.64 -20.95
CA ARG A 457 -3.58 36.65 -20.77
C ARG A 457 -2.68 37.00 -19.58
N ALA A 458 -3.18 36.79 -18.37
CA ALA A 458 -2.40 36.73 -17.13
C ALA A 458 -3.21 35.93 -16.09
N GLY A 459 -2.56 35.00 -15.38
CA GLY A 459 -3.19 34.07 -14.44
C GLY A 459 -2.87 32.60 -14.76
N LEU A 460 -2.78 31.77 -13.72
CA LEU A 460 -2.42 30.34 -13.80
C LEU A 460 -1.02 30.00 -14.34
N SER A 461 -0.05 30.88 -14.11
CA SER A 461 1.33 30.46 -13.79
C SER A 461 1.49 30.44 -12.28
N ALA A 462 2.14 29.42 -11.70
CA ALA A 462 2.28 29.28 -10.26
C ALA A 462 2.96 30.51 -9.62
N GLY A 463 2.20 31.25 -8.81
CA GLY A 463 2.72 32.33 -7.96
C GLY A 463 2.92 31.80 -6.55
N GLY A 464 4.11 32.00 -5.97
CA GLY A 464 4.40 31.58 -4.60
C GLY A 464 3.55 32.34 -3.59
N VAL A 465 2.74 31.62 -2.82
CA VAL A 465 1.96 32.19 -1.71
C VAL A 465 2.85 32.31 -0.49
N SER A 466 3.22 33.54 -0.13
CA SER A 466 4.03 33.79 1.07
C SER A 466 3.24 33.44 2.34
N ALA A 467 3.73 32.47 3.11
CA ALA A 467 3.11 32.07 4.36
C ALA A 467 3.39 33.09 5.47
N ALA A 468 2.36 33.81 5.91
CA ALA A 468 2.45 34.80 6.99
C ALA A 468 1.43 34.50 8.10
N GLY A 469 1.87 34.54 9.36
CA GLY A 469 0.97 34.70 10.50
C GLY A 469 0.70 33.49 11.40
N LEU A 470 1.75 32.89 11.99
CA LEU A 470 1.65 32.35 13.35
C LEU A 470 2.78 32.95 14.21
N PRO A 471 2.52 33.36 15.46
CA PRO A 471 3.50 34.08 16.26
C PRO A 471 4.59 33.16 16.80
N ALA A 472 5.82 33.66 16.85
CA ALA A 472 6.94 33.04 17.54
C ALA A 472 7.47 34.03 18.59
N ASP A 473 7.34 33.68 19.87
CA ASP A 473 7.94 34.46 20.96
C ASP A 473 9.46 34.35 20.89
N ALA A 474 10.12 35.49 21.01
CA ALA A 474 11.58 35.59 20.99
C ALA A 474 12.06 36.44 22.16
N SER A 475 12.92 35.87 23.01
CA SER A 475 13.72 36.62 23.99
C SER A 475 14.85 35.75 24.54
N THR A 476 16.09 36.01 24.09
CA THR A 476 17.36 36.09 24.86
C THR A 476 18.49 36.38 23.84
N PRO A 477 19.37 37.39 24.06
CA PRO A 477 20.34 37.84 23.06
C PRO A 477 21.64 37.00 23.02
N ALA A 478 22.47 37.27 22.01
CA ALA A 478 23.67 36.50 21.66
C ALA A 478 24.99 37.05 22.24
N GLY A 479 26.03 36.19 22.22
CA GLY A 479 27.44 36.60 22.10
C GLY A 479 28.39 35.95 23.12
N GLY A 480 29.65 35.67 22.72
CA GLY A 480 30.74 35.84 23.70
C GLY A 480 31.94 34.88 23.80
N SER A 481 32.09 33.83 22.99
CA SER A 481 33.41 33.17 22.72
C SER A 481 34.16 32.38 23.85
N ARG A 482 35.13 31.55 23.40
CA ARG A 482 36.35 31.07 24.08
C ARG A 482 36.26 30.21 25.36
N SER A 483 36.45 28.91 25.15
CA SER A 483 37.51 28.07 25.79
C SER A 483 37.95 28.39 27.22
N ALA A 484 37.66 27.47 28.16
CA ALA A 484 38.25 27.41 29.49
C ALA A 484 38.96 26.06 29.74
N ALA A 485 40.03 26.08 30.54
CA ALA A 485 40.74 24.89 31.01
C ALA A 485 40.56 24.70 32.53
N HIS A 486 40.76 23.47 33.01
CA HIS A 486 40.79 23.11 34.43
C HIS A 486 42.24 23.23 35.00
N PRO A 487 42.52 22.97 36.31
CA PRO A 487 42.03 23.74 37.47
C PRO A 487 43.12 23.95 38.57
N ALA A 488 42.93 24.89 39.50
CA ALA A 488 43.65 25.04 40.79
C ALA A 488 43.15 26.29 41.54
N LEU A 489 43.37 26.52 42.84
CA LEU A 489 43.39 25.72 44.08
C LEU A 489 43.40 26.73 45.27
N ASP A 490 42.95 26.32 46.46
CA ASP A 490 43.23 26.95 47.78
C ASP A 490 42.77 28.42 48.05
N ALA A 491 42.57 28.89 49.29
CA ALA A 491 42.21 28.23 50.56
C ALA A 491 41.75 29.26 51.64
N ALA A 492 41.10 28.76 52.71
CA ALA A 492 40.85 29.41 54.01
C ALA A 492 39.85 30.62 54.01
N SER A 493 39.20 31.03 55.12
CA SER A 493 39.32 30.69 56.56
C SER A 493 37.95 30.79 57.28
N GLY A 494 37.79 30.24 58.51
CA GLY A 494 36.86 30.83 59.51
C GLY A 494 35.82 29.94 60.24
N ALA A 495 36.27 29.19 61.25
CA ALA A 495 35.65 28.79 62.54
C ALA A 495 34.11 28.84 62.84
N GLY A 496 33.65 27.88 63.68
CA GLY A 496 32.39 27.93 64.46
C GLY A 496 31.38 26.80 64.15
N VAL A 497 31.48 25.55 64.67
CA VAL A 497 31.40 25.01 66.05
C VAL A 497 29.95 24.84 66.61
N ALA A 498 29.59 23.58 66.93
CA ALA A 498 28.47 23.10 67.78
C ALA A 498 27.00 23.27 67.27
N SER A 499 26.02 22.41 67.57
CA SER A 499 25.98 21.05 68.18
C SER A 499 24.59 20.39 68.04
N GLY A 500 24.51 19.05 68.20
CA GLY A 500 23.26 18.25 68.32
C GLY A 500 22.67 17.77 66.96
N ALA A 501 22.32 16.50 66.69
CA ALA A 501 21.83 15.34 67.48
C ALA A 501 20.37 15.50 67.97
N SER A 502 19.44 14.53 67.82
CA SER A 502 19.50 13.17 67.24
C SER A 502 18.10 12.60 66.89
N VAL A 503 18.02 11.53 66.06
CA VAL A 503 17.28 10.23 66.27
C VAL A 503 15.86 10.28 66.95
N ALA A 504 14.75 9.68 66.44
CA ALA A 504 14.58 8.49 65.58
C ALA A 504 13.22 8.42 64.81
N SER A 505 13.05 7.29 64.10
CA SER A 505 11.84 6.51 63.74
C SER A 505 10.55 6.73 64.56
N GLY A 506 9.33 6.44 64.05
CA GLY A 506 8.89 5.92 62.73
C GLY A 506 7.56 5.14 62.83
N THR A 507 6.91 4.83 61.69
CA THR A 507 5.69 3.96 61.51
C THR A 507 4.38 4.33 62.26
N GLY A 508 3.16 4.22 61.70
CA GLY A 508 2.72 3.94 60.32
C GLY A 508 1.20 3.61 60.22
N ALA A 509 0.67 3.59 58.97
CA ALA A 509 -0.56 2.94 58.48
C ALA A 509 -2.01 3.47 58.80
N ALA A 510 -2.89 3.23 57.80
CA ALA A 510 -4.33 2.90 57.85
C ALA A 510 -5.47 3.97 57.81
N SER A 511 -6.09 4.11 56.61
CA SER A 511 -7.55 4.04 56.27
C SER A 511 -8.66 4.75 57.07
N GLY A 512 -9.67 5.34 56.37
CA GLY A 512 -11.02 5.53 56.95
C GLY A 512 -12.05 6.43 56.22
N THR A 513 -12.99 5.80 55.52
CA THR A 513 -14.30 6.23 54.97
C THR A 513 -15.20 7.25 55.74
N GLY A 514 -16.04 8.03 55.01
CA GLY A 514 -17.26 8.74 55.50
C GLY A 514 -17.63 9.96 54.63
N VAL A 515 -18.70 10.01 53.81
CA VAL A 515 -20.17 10.12 54.07
C VAL A 515 -20.66 11.56 54.40
N ALA A 516 -21.77 11.98 53.75
CA ALA A 516 -22.39 13.33 53.77
C ALA A 516 -23.70 13.33 54.64
N PRO A 517 -24.63 14.33 54.64
CA PRO A 517 -24.70 15.66 53.99
C PRO A 517 -25.16 16.82 54.93
N GLY A 518 -25.47 18.02 54.39
CA GLY A 518 -26.07 19.15 55.15
C GLY A 518 -26.57 20.30 54.26
N ALA A 519 -27.45 21.19 54.76
CA ALA A 519 -28.14 22.22 53.98
C ALA A 519 -28.33 23.59 54.70
N GLY A 520 -28.55 24.65 53.93
CA GLY A 520 -28.83 26.05 54.35
C GLY A 520 -28.36 27.03 53.25
N VAL A 521 -29.14 27.91 52.58
CA VAL A 521 -30.32 28.77 52.85
C VAL A 521 -29.94 30.23 53.15
N ALA A 522 -30.61 31.18 52.46
CA ALA A 522 -30.63 32.65 52.63
C ALA A 522 -29.37 33.46 52.18
N SER A 523 -29.42 34.77 51.84
CA SER A 523 -30.45 35.64 51.21
C SER A 523 -29.91 37.09 50.98
N GLY A 524 -30.35 37.81 49.92
CA GLY A 524 -30.15 39.28 49.75
C GLY A 524 -30.09 39.71 48.26
N THR A 525 -30.99 40.55 47.70
CA THR A 525 -31.11 42.05 47.77
C THR A 525 -29.96 42.82 47.08
N GLY A 526 -30.14 43.71 46.09
CA GLY A 526 -31.34 44.25 45.37
C GLY A 526 -30.95 44.77 43.95
N ALA A 527 -31.89 45.05 43.03
CA ALA A 527 -32.51 46.37 42.73
C ALA A 527 -31.51 47.51 42.38
N ALA A 528 -31.65 48.34 41.34
CA ALA A 528 -32.57 48.45 40.17
C ALA A 528 -31.82 49.22 39.03
N HIS A 529 -32.20 49.20 37.74
CA HIS A 529 -33.25 49.99 37.07
C HIS A 529 -33.30 49.62 35.56
N SER A 530 -34.43 49.18 34.97
CA SER A 530 -35.44 49.96 34.22
C SER A 530 -34.88 50.82 33.05
N TRP A 531 -35.31 50.64 31.79
CA TRP A 531 -36.67 50.96 31.30
C TRP A 531 -37.20 50.06 30.14
N ARG A 532 -38.54 50.09 29.96
CA ARG A 532 -39.36 49.52 28.85
C ARG A 532 -40.57 50.47 28.65
N PRO A 533 -41.25 50.52 27.48
CA PRO A 533 -42.24 49.50 27.05
C PRO A 533 -42.01 49.09 25.58
N SER A 534 -42.90 48.64 24.67
CA SER A 534 -44.37 48.36 24.61
C SER A 534 -44.65 47.09 23.77
N ALA A 535 -45.89 46.76 23.35
CA ALA A 535 -47.01 46.27 24.17
C ALA A 535 -48.35 46.12 23.36
N THR A 536 -48.43 45.18 22.42
CA THR A 536 -49.68 44.74 21.75
C THR A 536 -49.71 43.20 21.73
N SER A 537 -50.48 42.54 22.60
CA SER A 537 -51.94 42.29 22.58
C SER A 537 -52.31 40.94 21.95
N ALA A 538 -52.73 39.97 22.77
CA ALA A 538 -53.32 38.69 22.35
C ALA A 538 -54.86 38.84 22.12
N PRO A 539 -55.59 37.80 21.66
CA PRO A 539 -56.00 36.70 22.55
C PRO A 539 -56.10 35.30 21.87
N ALA A 540 -56.44 34.27 22.67
CA ALA A 540 -57.00 32.99 22.19
C ALA A 540 -58.55 33.04 22.21
N PRO A 541 -59.25 32.08 21.58
CA PRO A 541 -59.94 31.07 22.39
C PRO A 541 -59.92 29.64 21.77
N ALA A 542 -60.77 28.73 22.28
CA ALA A 542 -60.69 27.27 22.10
C ALA A 542 -61.96 26.63 21.51
N SER A 543 -61.95 25.28 21.46
CA SER A 543 -63.08 24.32 21.36
C SER A 543 -63.24 23.53 20.04
N ALA A 544 -63.72 22.28 20.18
CA ALA A 544 -63.99 21.31 19.09
C ALA A 544 -65.49 21.25 18.72
N PRO A 545 -65.90 20.40 17.74
CA PRO A 545 -66.42 19.07 18.12
C PRO A 545 -66.16 17.93 17.09
N ALA A 546 -66.67 16.73 17.38
CA ALA A 546 -66.78 15.59 16.46
C ALA A 546 -68.25 15.30 16.07
N PRO A 547 -68.50 14.51 15.01
CA PRO A 547 -69.12 13.18 15.18
C PRO A 547 -68.42 12.09 14.31
N ALA A 548 -68.41 10.78 14.58
CA ALA A 548 -69.29 9.81 15.29
C ALA A 548 -70.33 9.09 14.39
N SER A 549 -70.14 7.78 14.18
CA SER A 549 -71.15 6.80 13.69
C SER A 549 -70.69 5.34 13.88
N ALA A 550 -71.63 4.44 14.18
CA ALA A 550 -71.53 2.98 14.40
C ALA A 550 -72.97 2.38 14.22
N PRO A 551 -73.33 1.08 14.45
CA PRO A 551 -72.57 -0.06 15.01
C PRO A 551 -72.87 -1.45 14.34
N ALA A 552 -72.70 -2.55 15.10
CA ALA A 552 -73.32 -3.91 14.98
C ALA A 552 -72.72 -4.96 14.01
N SER A 553 -72.82 -6.29 14.24
CA SER A 553 -72.87 -7.10 15.49
C SER A 553 -72.84 -8.64 15.25
N ALA A 554 -72.13 -9.38 16.13
CA ALA A 554 -72.41 -10.77 16.59
C ALA A 554 -72.14 -12.03 15.72
N ALA A 555 -72.06 -13.17 16.44
CA ALA A 555 -71.96 -14.60 16.05
C ALA A 555 -70.59 -15.18 15.61
N ALA A 556 -70.25 -16.46 15.85
CA ALA A 556 -70.62 -17.46 16.89
C ALA A 556 -69.74 -18.74 16.78
N SER A 557 -69.66 -19.53 17.86
CA SER A 557 -69.31 -20.98 17.91
C SER A 557 -67.87 -21.47 17.62
N GLY A 558 -67.46 -22.51 18.37
CA GLY A 558 -66.36 -23.45 18.02
C GLY A 558 -66.91 -24.73 17.34
N PRO A 559 -66.27 -25.92 17.41
CA PRO A 559 -65.20 -26.37 18.33
C PRO A 559 -63.94 -26.97 17.64
N GLY A 560 -63.04 -27.58 18.42
CA GLY A 560 -62.00 -28.54 17.94
C GLY A 560 -62.46 -30.01 18.09
N PRO A 561 -61.58 -31.03 18.29
CA PRO A 561 -60.12 -30.98 18.52
C PRO A 561 -59.30 -32.05 17.74
N ALA A 562 -58.18 -32.51 18.32
CA ALA A 562 -57.20 -33.51 17.83
C ALA A 562 -57.78 -34.95 17.66
N SER A 563 -57.07 -36.01 17.21
CA SER A 563 -55.79 -36.56 17.72
C SER A 563 -55.34 -37.82 16.90
N VAL A 564 -54.03 -38.11 16.73
CA VAL A 564 -53.19 -39.14 17.43
C VAL A 564 -53.12 -40.55 16.80
N ALA A 565 -51.94 -41.19 16.96
CA ALA A 565 -51.58 -42.62 16.87
C ALA A 565 -51.16 -43.26 15.51
N ALA A 566 -50.17 -44.15 15.63
CA ALA A 566 -49.72 -45.20 14.71
C ALA A 566 -50.24 -46.58 15.27
N PRO A 567 -49.67 -47.80 15.05
CA PRO A 567 -48.47 -48.24 14.31
C PRO A 567 -48.65 -49.57 13.48
N ALA A 568 -47.52 -50.21 13.13
CA ALA A 568 -47.35 -51.68 12.95
C ALA A 568 -47.97 -52.37 11.69
N SER A 569 -47.48 -53.53 11.19
CA SER A 569 -46.17 -54.22 11.32
C SER A 569 -46.02 -55.44 10.38
N GLY A 570 -44.79 -55.73 9.91
CA GLY A 570 -44.32 -57.06 9.47
C GLY A 570 -44.65 -57.54 8.03
N ALA A 571 -44.15 -58.69 7.53
CA ALA A 571 -42.95 -59.48 7.91
C ALA A 571 -42.63 -60.66 6.91
N GLY A 572 -42.24 -60.39 5.66
CA GLY A 572 -41.68 -61.39 4.70
C GLY A 572 -42.59 -62.59 4.33
N PRO A 573 -42.06 -63.72 3.78
CA PRO A 573 -40.79 -63.90 3.04
C PRO A 573 -40.93 -64.72 1.72
N ALA A 574 -39.89 -64.69 0.85
CA ALA A 574 -39.60 -65.68 -0.23
C ALA A 574 -40.67 -65.88 -1.36
N SER A 575 -40.39 -66.52 -2.52
CA SER A 575 -39.20 -66.64 -3.37
C SER A 575 -39.61 -67.22 -4.76
N SER A 576 -38.76 -67.09 -5.78
CA SER A 576 -38.74 -67.90 -7.03
C SER A 576 -39.96 -67.87 -7.97
N ALA A 577 -39.86 -67.09 -9.06
CA ALA A 577 -40.03 -67.58 -10.44
C ALA A 577 -39.48 -66.55 -11.46
N ALA A 578 -39.02 -67.00 -12.62
CA ALA A 578 -38.51 -66.18 -13.73
C ALA A 578 -39.02 -66.72 -15.09
N PRO A 579 -38.71 -66.09 -16.24
CA PRO A 579 -39.28 -64.80 -16.62
C PRO A 579 -39.97 -64.85 -18.00
N LEU A 580 -40.88 -63.90 -18.28
CA LEU A 580 -41.44 -63.65 -19.62
C LEU A 580 -41.47 -62.14 -19.92
N PRO A 581 -41.34 -61.71 -21.19
CA PRO A 581 -41.06 -60.33 -21.55
C PRO A 581 -42.29 -59.40 -21.50
N PRO A 582 -42.15 -58.15 -21.01
CA PRO A 582 -43.24 -57.17 -21.04
C PRO A 582 -43.48 -56.57 -22.44
N SER A 583 -44.74 -56.26 -22.70
CA SER A 583 -45.22 -55.51 -23.88
C SER A 583 -44.75 -54.04 -23.87
N PRO A 584 -44.75 -53.31 -25.00
CA PRO A 584 -44.17 -51.97 -25.07
C PRO A 584 -44.91 -50.92 -24.23
N SER A 585 -44.13 -50.14 -23.47
CA SER A 585 -44.59 -49.00 -22.66
C SER A 585 -44.58 -47.68 -23.47
N PRO A 586 -45.39 -46.67 -23.08
CA PRO A 586 -45.54 -45.42 -23.83
C PRO A 586 -44.33 -44.47 -23.72
N LEU A 587 -44.33 -43.46 -24.61
CA LEU A 587 -43.30 -42.41 -24.70
C LEU A 587 -43.21 -41.55 -23.41
N PRO A 588 -42.00 -41.09 -23.03
CA PRO A 588 -41.80 -40.25 -21.85
C PRO A 588 -42.29 -38.80 -22.08
N SER A 589 -42.74 -38.16 -21.01
CA SER A 589 -43.03 -36.72 -20.97
C SER A 589 -41.74 -35.88 -21.01
N PRO A 590 -41.79 -34.63 -21.51
CA PRO A 590 -40.61 -33.77 -21.55
C PRO A 590 -40.18 -33.32 -20.14
N SER A 591 -38.86 -33.30 -19.91
CA SER A 591 -38.24 -32.75 -18.70
C SER A 591 -38.53 -31.25 -18.53
N PRO A 592 -38.57 -30.72 -17.30
CA PRO A 592 -38.65 -29.27 -17.07
C PRO A 592 -37.38 -28.57 -17.59
N SER A 593 -37.57 -27.40 -18.21
CA SER A 593 -36.48 -26.53 -18.65
C SER A 593 -35.65 -26.03 -17.46
N PRO A 594 -34.32 -25.85 -17.59
CA PRO A 594 -33.50 -25.21 -16.58
C PRO A 594 -33.94 -23.76 -16.32
N SER A 595 -33.82 -23.28 -15.09
CA SER A 595 -33.96 -21.87 -14.73
C SER A 595 -32.72 -21.07 -15.18
N PRO A 596 -32.85 -19.78 -15.53
CA PRO A 596 -31.75 -19.00 -16.14
C PRO A 596 -30.48 -18.96 -15.27
N SER A 597 -30.63 -18.93 -13.94
CA SER A 597 -29.51 -18.99 -13.01
C SER A 597 -28.63 -20.24 -13.17
N SER A 598 -29.21 -21.39 -13.53
CA SER A 598 -28.48 -22.64 -13.72
C SER A 598 -27.69 -22.72 -15.04
N GLU A 599 -27.96 -21.85 -16.01
CA GLU A 599 -27.22 -21.82 -17.28
C GLU A 599 -26.00 -20.89 -17.26
N LEU A 600 -25.94 -19.94 -16.32
CA LEU A 600 -24.91 -18.90 -16.28
C LEU A 600 -23.47 -19.45 -16.26
N PRO A 601 -23.08 -20.41 -15.39
CA PRO A 601 -21.74 -20.99 -15.41
C PRO A 601 -21.37 -21.65 -16.73
N GLY A 602 -22.31 -22.40 -17.32
CA GLY A 602 -22.13 -23.04 -18.62
C GLY A 602 -21.97 -22.02 -19.76
N LEU A 603 -22.69 -20.89 -19.70
CA LEU A 603 -22.54 -19.79 -20.65
C LEU A 603 -21.18 -19.08 -20.50
N VAL A 604 -20.74 -18.83 -19.26
CA VAL A 604 -19.42 -18.25 -18.98
C VAL A 604 -18.30 -19.19 -19.48
N ARG A 605 -18.34 -20.48 -19.15
CA ARG A 605 -17.38 -21.49 -19.65
C ARG A 605 -17.32 -21.51 -21.19
N ARG A 606 -18.47 -21.47 -21.88
CA ARG A 606 -18.53 -21.39 -23.37
C ARG A 606 -17.87 -20.12 -23.93
N VAL A 607 -18.06 -18.96 -23.29
CA VAL A 607 -17.39 -17.71 -23.72
C VAL A 607 -15.89 -17.76 -23.47
N LEU A 608 -15.46 -18.28 -22.32
CA LEU A 608 -14.05 -18.35 -21.94
C LEU A 608 -13.26 -19.44 -22.70
N ALA A 609 -13.92 -20.48 -23.21
CA ALA A 609 -13.30 -21.42 -24.15
C ALA A 609 -12.77 -20.69 -25.40
N GLY A 610 -13.51 -19.71 -25.93
CA GLY A 610 -13.05 -18.83 -27.01
C GLY A 610 -11.88 -17.89 -26.64
N VAL A 611 -11.55 -17.80 -25.35
CA VAL A 611 -10.39 -17.06 -24.80
C VAL A 611 -9.25 -18.02 -24.38
N GLY A 612 -9.42 -19.33 -24.57
CA GLY A 612 -8.40 -20.35 -24.29
C GLY A 612 -8.54 -21.07 -22.94
N LEU A 613 -9.73 -21.09 -22.34
CA LEU A 613 -10.05 -22.03 -21.26
C LEU A 613 -10.24 -23.44 -21.84
N THR A 614 -9.56 -24.43 -21.27
CA THR A 614 -9.72 -25.87 -21.56
C THR A 614 -10.36 -26.56 -20.36
N ASP A 615 -11.01 -27.72 -20.53
CA ASP A 615 -11.59 -28.44 -19.40
C ASP A 615 -10.55 -29.15 -18.52
N GLU A 616 -9.46 -29.63 -19.11
CA GLU A 616 -8.27 -30.10 -18.40
C GLU A 616 -7.19 -29.00 -18.31
N PRO A 617 -6.39 -28.95 -17.22
CA PRO A 617 -5.31 -27.98 -17.08
C PRO A 617 -4.10 -28.35 -17.96
N PRO A 618 -3.33 -27.35 -18.43
CA PRO A 618 -2.19 -27.59 -19.31
C PRO A 618 -1.06 -28.37 -18.62
N ALA A 619 -0.37 -29.20 -19.42
CA ALA A 619 0.76 -30.04 -18.98
C ALA A 619 2.05 -29.22 -18.84
N GLY A 620 2.21 -28.56 -17.70
CA GLY A 620 3.39 -27.77 -17.33
C GLY A 620 3.05 -26.68 -16.31
N GLY A 621 4.08 -26.13 -15.65
CA GLY A 621 3.96 -24.96 -14.79
C GLY A 621 4.14 -23.63 -15.53
N GLY A 622 3.95 -22.51 -14.82
CA GLY A 622 4.18 -21.15 -15.33
C GLY A 622 3.02 -20.61 -16.19
N ALA A 623 3.31 -19.58 -17.00
CA ALA A 623 2.30 -18.67 -17.58
C ALA A 623 1.09 -19.31 -18.32
N GLN A 624 1.21 -20.50 -18.90
CA GLN A 624 0.05 -21.20 -19.49
C GLN A 624 -0.90 -21.75 -18.42
N ARG A 625 -0.34 -22.29 -17.34
CA ARG A 625 -1.05 -22.77 -16.15
C ARG A 625 -1.71 -21.61 -15.42
N GLU A 626 -0.94 -20.55 -15.15
CA GLU A 626 -1.45 -19.32 -14.51
C GLU A 626 -2.61 -18.69 -15.28
N ARG A 627 -2.55 -18.70 -16.61
CA ARG A 627 -3.64 -18.24 -17.49
C ARG A 627 -4.87 -19.14 -17.38
N TRP A 628 -4.70 -20.46 -17.40
CA TRP A 628 -5.81 -21.41 -17.24
C TRP A 628 -6.52 -21.22 -15.89
N GLU A 629 -5.75 -21.14 -14.80
CA GLU A 629 -6.26 -20.92 -13.44
C GLU A 629 -6.96 -19.55 -13.33
N SER A 630 -6.42 -18.51 -14.00
CA SER A 630 -7.06 -17.18 -14.05
C SER A 630 -8.38 -17.15 -14.83
N LEU A 631 -8.57 -18.05 -15.80
CA LEU A 631 -9.83 -18.20 -16.54
C LEU A 631 -10.83 -19.09 -15.78
N LEU A 632 -10.37 -20.15 -15.12
CA LEU A 632 -11.22 -21.02 -14.30
C LEU A 632 -11.83 -20.24 -13.13
N ALA A 633 -11.06 -19.38 -12.48
CA ALA A 633 -11.54 -18.54 -11.37
C ALA A 633 -12.65 -17.54 -11.76
N LEU A 634 -12.87 -17.28 -13.06
CA LEU A 634 -14.03 -16.53 -13.55
C LEU A 634 -15.27 -17.43 -13.74
N VAL A 635 -15.11 -18.74 -13.91
CA VAL A 635 -16.21 -19.72 -13.97
C VAL A 635 -16.67 -20.05 -12.55
N GLU A 636 -15.76 -20.33 -11.63
CA GLU A 636 -16.04 -20.54 -10.19
C GLU A 636 -16.82 -19.34 -9.61
N LEU A 637 -16.41 -18.12 -9.97
CA LEU A 637 -17.13 -16.89 -9.63
C LEU A 637 -18.53 -16.79 -10.26
N ALA A 638 -18.75 -17.35 -11.45
CA ALA A 638 -20.09 -17.45 -12.03
C ALA A 638 -20.97 -18.46 -11.28
N GLU A 639 -20.39 -19.52 -10.72
CA GLU A 639 -21.05 -20.53 -9.89
C GLU A 639 -21.40 -19.96 -8.50
N GLU A 640 -20.48 -19.26 -7.85
CA GLU A 640 -20.75 -18.43 -6.65
C GLU A 640 -21.94 -17.51 -6.88
N PHE A 641 -21.88 -16.69 -7.94
CA PHE A 641 -22.88 -15.66 -8.22
C PHE A 641 -24.25 -16.25 -8.56
N ALA A 642 -24.29 -17.33 -9.35
CA ALA A 642 -25.52 -18.05 -9.68
C ALA A 642 -26.18 -18.69 -8.44
N SER A 643 -25.39 -19.15 -7.45
CA SER A 643 -25.93 -19.70 -6.20
C SER A 643 -26.47 -18.61 -5.25
N ALA A 644 -25.85 -17.42 -5.26
CA ALA A 644 -26.18 -16.32 -4.35
C ALA A 644 -27.27 -15.37 -4.88
N VAL A 645 -27.51 -15.33 -6.19
CA VAL A 645 -28.42 -14.37 -6.83
C VAL A 645 -29.51 -15.12 -7.62
N PRO A 646 -30.79 -15.08 -7.16
CA PRO A 646 -31.92 -15.58 -7.95
C PRO A 646 -31.98 -14.90 -9.32
N ASP A 647 -32.31 -15.69 -10.35
CA ASP A 647 -32.40 -15.25 -11.76
C ASP A 647 -31.14 -14.56 -12.30
N ALA A 648 -29.95 -14.92 -11.78
CA ALA A 648 -28.65 -14.44 -12.27
C ALA A 648 -28.47 -14.63 -13.78
N ASP A 649 -28.27 -13.53 -14.51
CA ASP A 649 -27.93 -13.52 -15.92
C ASP A 649 -26.50 -13.02 -16.19
N LEU A 650 -26.04 -13.15 -17.44
CA LEU A 650 -24.69 -12.75 -17.83
C LEU A 650 -24.45 -11.23 -17.69
N ARG A 651 -25.49 -10.40 -17.70
CA ARG A 651 -25.38 -8.94 -17.56
C ARG A 651 -25.22 -8.53 -16.09
N ALA A 652 -25.99 -9.13 -15.20
CA ALA A 652 -25.83 -9.01 -13.76
C ALA A 652 -24.43 -9.51 -13.35
N PHE A 653 -23.98 -10.64 -13.90
CA PHE A 653 -22.64 -11.17 -13.67
C PHE A 653 -21.52 -10.23 -14.15
N VAL A 654 -21.62 -9.69 -15.38
CA VAL A 654 -20.67 -8.69 -15.88
C VAL A 654 -20.67 -7.42 -15.03
N THR A 655 -21.82 -7.02 -14.48
CA THR A 655 -21.92 -5.86 -13.56
C THR A 655 -21.21 -6.15 -12.23
N GLU A 656 -21.33 -7.36 -11.68
CA GLU A 656 -20.58 -7.79 -10.49
C GLU A 656 -19.06 -7.89 -10.77
N LEU A 657 -18.65 -8.42 -11.94
CA LEU A 657 -17.24 -8.42 -12.36
C LEU A 657 -16.68 -7.00 -12.43
N ASP A 658 -17.45 -6.04 -12.95
CA ASP A 658 -17.05 -4.63 -13.02
C ASP A 658 -16.93 -4.01 -11.61
N VAL A 659 -17.86 -4.30 -10.70
CA VAL A 659 -17.78 -3.88 -9.28
C VAL A 659 -16.57 -4.50 -8.57
N ARG A 660 -16.30 -5.79 -8.78
CA ARG A 660 -15.12 -6.48 -8.22
C ARG A 660 -13.81 -5.97 -8.82
N ALA A 661 -13.79 -5.60 -10.10
CA ALA A 661 -12.64 -5.00 -10.77
C ALA A 661 -12.34 -3.59 -10.24
N GLU A 662 -13.34 -2.71 -10.12
CA GLU A 662 -13.18 -1.38 -9.49
C GLU A 662 -12.67 -1.50 -8.05
N ALA A 663 -13.22 -2.47 -7.29
CA ALA A 663 -12.87 -2.68 -5.89
C ALA A 663 -11.62 -3.56 -5.68
N GLN A 664 -10.96 -4.03 -6.74
CA GLN A 664 -9.80 -4.94 -6.72
C GLN A 664 -10.01 -6.20 -5.84
N HIS A 665 -11.19 -6.82 -5.92
CA HIS A 665 -11.52 -8.08 -5.28
C HIS A 665 -11.37 -9.26 -6.28
N PRO A 666 -10.19 -9.91 -6.38
CA PRO A 666 -10.07 -11.12 -7.21
C PRO A 666 -11.02 -12.22 -6.71
N PRO A 667 -11.42 -13.17 -7.57
CA PRO A 667 -12.03 -14.42 -7.13
C PRO A 667 -11.10 -15.15 -6.16
N THR A 668 -11.69 -15.89 -5.22
CA THR A 668 -11.00 -16.66 -4.20
C THR A 668 -10.57 -18.02 -4.73
N VAL A 669 -9.49 -18.04 -5.52
CA VAL A 669 -8.75 -19.29 -5.78
C VAL A 669 -8.34 -19.89 -4.44
N GLU A 670 -8.69 -21.15 -4.19
CA GLU A 670 -8.28 -21.87 -2.98
C GLU A 670 -6.77 -22.14 -3.01
N GLY A 671 -6.00 -21.27 -2.36
CA GLY A 671 -4.54 -21.36 -2.38
C GLY A 671 -3.88 -20.43 -1.38
N VAL A 672 -2.75 -20.89 -0.87
CA VAL A 672 -1.89 -20.24 0.14
C VAL A 672 -1.43 -18.88 -0.37
N THR A 673 -1.62 -17.84 0.45
CA THR A 673 -1.35 -16.46 0.01
C THR A 673 0.13 -16.09 0.18
N LEU A 674 0.85 -16.00 -0.94
CA LEU A 674 2.18 -15.39 -1.01
C LEU A 674 2.02 -13.88 -1.17
N ALA A 675 2.56 -13.08 -0.25
CA ALA A 675 2.41 -11.62 -0.32
C ALA A 675 3.58 -10.86 0.29
N SER A 676 3.78 -9.60 -0.17
CA SER A 676 4.66 -8.69 0.58
C SER A 676 3.96 -8.16 1.83
N LEU A 677 4.74 -7.85 2.87
CA LEU A 677 4.22 -7.28 4.13
C LEU A 677 3.37 -6.00 3.93
N HIS A 678 3.68 -5.19 2.92
CA HIS A 678 2.88 -4.01 2.55
C HIS A 678 1.53 -4.38 1.91
N ALA A 679 1.48 -5.46 1.13
CA ALA A 679 0.23 -5.98 0.54
C ALA A 679 -0.63 -6.74 1.56
N ALA A 680 -0.06 -7.15 2.69
CA ALA A 680 -0.76 -7.79 3.79
C ALA A 680 -1.55 -6.81 4.69
N LYS A 681 -1.31 -5.49 4.59
CA LYS A 681 -2.02 -4.49 5.41
C LYS A 681 -3.55 -4.59 5.19
N GLY A 682 -4.29 -4.58 6.30
CA GLY A 682 -5.76 -4.76 6.32
C GLY A 682 -6.22 -6.22 6.30
N LEU A 683 -5.39 -7.16 5.82
CA LEU A 683 -5.72 -8.59 5.78
C LEU A 683 -5.44 -9.29 7.14
N GLU A 684 -5.83 -10.57 7.21
CA GLU A 684 -5.65 -11.52 8.31
C GLU A 684 -5.78 -12.96 7.79
N TRP A 685 -5.16 -13.90 8.50
CA TRP A 685 -5.17 -15.34 8.21
C TRP A 685 -5.05 -16.14 9.50
N ASP A 686 -5.61 -17.35 9.57
CA ASP A 686 -5.41 -18.24 10.72
C ASP A 686 -3.93 -18.64 10.91
N ALA A 687 -3.19 -18.85 9.83
CA ALA A 687 -1.74 -19.12 9.86
C ALA A 687 -0.89 -18.16 9.02
N VAL A 688 0.20 -17.66 9.59
CA VAL A 688 1.15 -16.75 8.91
C VAL A 688 2.61 -17.17 9.13
N PHE A 689 3.36 -17.23 8.03
CA PHE A 689 4.81 -17.45 8.00
C PHE A 689 5.51 -16.14 7.60
N LEU A 690 6.28 -15.54 8.52
CA LEU A 690 7.10 -14.36 8.26
C LEU A 690 8.52 -14.80 7.90
N VAL A 691 8.89 -14.71 6.62
CA VAL A 691 10.07 -15.40 6.06
C VAL A 691 11.20 -14.46 5.64
N GLY A 692 12.43 -14.97 5.68
CA GLY A 692 13.64 -14.24 5.31
C GLY A 692 13.94 -13.07 6.25
N LEU A 693 13.67 -13.22 7.55
CA LEU A 693 13.88 -12.20 8.60
C LEU A 693 15.37 -12.00 8.92
N VAL A 694 16.09 -11.49 7.93
CA VAL A 694 17.54 -11.29 7.90
C VAL A 694 17.87 -9.80 7.94
N ASP A 695 18.91 -9.42 8.68
CA ASP A 695 19.40 -8.04 8.74
C ASP A 695 19.89 -7.57 7.34
N GLY A 696 19.33 -6.47 6.85
CA GLY A 696 19.49 -5.99 5.47
C GLY A 696 18.41 -6.47 4.48
N THR A 697 17.66 -7.53 4.84
CA THR A 697 16.35 -7.81 4.21
C THR A 697 15.24 -7.13 5.01
N MET A 698 15.19 -7.35 6.32
CA MET A 698 14.29 -6.68 7.28
C MET A 698 15.04 -6.41 8.61
N PRO A 699 15.37 -5.16 8.96
CA PRO A 699 15.18 -3.95 8.15
C PRO A 699 15.95 -4.03 6.84
N ILE A 700 15.38 -3.46 5.78
CA ILE A 700 16.04 -3.34 4.47
C ILE A 700 17.31 -2.47 4.56
N GLN A 701 18.36 -2.78 3.80
CA GLN A 701 19.64 -2.04 3.84
C GLN A 701 19.50 -0.52 3.63
N HIS A 702 18.53 -0.06 2.84
CA HIS A 702 18.29 1.37 2.61
C HIS A 702 17.78 2.14 3.85
N ALA A 703 17.38 1.44 4.92
CA ALA A 703 17.06 2.05 6.21
C ALA A 703 18.30 2.19 7.13
N ASP A 704 19.44 1.56 6.83
CA ASP A 704 20.62 1.60 7.70
C ASP A 704 21.26 3.00 7.70
N GLY A 705 21.01 3.75 8.78
CA GLY A 705 21.52 5.10 9.00
C GLY A 705 20.43 6.11 9.35
N ASP A 706 19.17 5.82 9.02
CA ASP A 706 18.00 6.61 9.40
C ASP A 706 17.17 5.87 10.46
N GLU A 707 17.06 6.47 11.65
CA GLU A 707 16.25 5.92 12.74
C GLU A 707 14.75 5.94 12.39
N ALA A 708 14.26 6.89 11.58
CA ALA A 708 12.85 6.94 11.16
C ALA A 708 12.49 5.78 10.22
N ALA A 709 13.35 5.47 9.23
CA ALA A 709 13.22 4.32 8.34
C ALA A 709 13.36 2.97 9.07
N VAL A 710 14.31 2.83 10.01
CA VAL A 710 14.40 1.60 10.84
C VAL A 710 13.12 1.41 11.67
N GLU A 711 12.53 2.48 12.17
CA GLU A 711 11.27 2.41 12.90
C GLU A 711 10.04 2.19 11.99
N GLU A 712 10.09 2.57 10.70
CA GLU A 712 9.10 2.16 9.68
C GLU A 712 9.19 0.65 9.41
N GLU A 713 10.39 0.11 9.21
CA GLU A 713 10.60 -1.34 9.05
C GLU A 713 10.14 -2.13 10.30
N ARG A 714 10.26 -1.55 11.50
CA ARG A 714 9.71 -2.14 12.73
C ARG A 714 8.17 -2.11 12.76
N ARG A 715 7.54 -1.01 12.32
CA ARG A 715 6.07 -0.94 12.14
C ARG A 715 5.59 -1.97 11.11
N LEU A 716 6.36 -2.18 10.05
CA LEU A 716 6.08 -3.21 9.04
C LEU A 716 6.16 -4.64 9.61
N LEU A 717 7.10 -4.93 10.52
CA LEU A 717 7.14 -6.22 11.24
C LEU A 717 5.93 -6.39 12.17
N TYR A 718 5.54 -5.34 12.91
CA TYR A 718 4.33 -5.35 13.75
C TYR A 718 3.05 -5.54 12.91
N VAL A 719 2.95 -4.94 11.72
CA VAL A 719 1.88 -5.22 10.76
C VAL A 719 1.90 -6.70 10.39
N GLY A 720 3.05 -7.26 10.01
CA GLY A 720 3.21 -8.69 9.69
C GLY A 720 2.74 -9.64 10.80
N VAL A 721 3.24 -9.46 12.03
CA VAL A 721 2.86 -10.26 13.21
C VAL A 721 1.34 -10.19 13.45
N THR A 722 0.75 -9.00 13.39
CA THR A 722 -0.69 -8.78 13.61
C THR A 722 -1.58 -9.19 12.41
N ARG A 723 -1.04 -9.93 11.43
CA ARG A 723 -1.85 -10.62 10.42
C ARG A 723 -2.30 -12.02 10.88
N ALA A 724 -1.51 -12.67 11.73
CA ALA A 724 -1.84 -13.99 12.25
C ALA A 724 -3.01 -13.91 13.23
N ARG A 725 -3.95 -14.85 13.13
CA ARG A 725 -4.96 -15.07 14.17
C ARG A 725 -4.49 -16.09 15.20
N GLU A 726 -3.93 -17.23 14.77
CA GLU A 726 -3.57 -18.33 15.67
C GLU A 726 -2.13 -18.84 15.50
N HIS A 727 -1.75 -19.29 14.30
CA HIS A 727 -0.40 -19.79 14.04
C HIS A 727 0.50 -18.69 13.49
N LEU A 728 1.65 -18.49 14.13
CA LEU A 728 2.67 -17.55 13.67
C LEU A 728 4.06 -18.22 13.66
N TRP A 729 4.70 -18.20 12.49
CA TRP A 729 6.08 -18.66 12.30
C TRP A 729 6.96 -17.49 11.85
N LEU A 730 8.21 -17.45 12.33
CA LEU A 730 9.20 -16.42 12.02
C LEU A 730 10.52 -17.10 11.65
N SER A 731 10.96 -16.98 10.40
CA SER A 731 12.11 -17.72 9.89
C SER A 731 13.16 -16.88 9.17
N TRP A 732 14.38 -17.41 9.10
CA TRP A 732 15.49 -16.81 8.36
C TRP A 732 16.56 -17.82 7.94
N ALA A 733 17.08 -17.65 6.73
CA ALA A 733 18.25 -18.38 6.20
C ALA A 733 19.60 -17.67 6.45
N LEU A 734 20.62 -18.45 6.82
CA LEU A 734 22.00 -17.98 7.05
C LEU A 734 22.80 -17.73 5.75
N SER A 735 22.38 -18.32 4.63
CA SER A 735 22.92 -18.04 3.30
C SER A 735 21.78 -17.85 2.28
N ARG A 736 22.10 -17.79 0.99
CA ARG A 736 21.09 -17.67 -0.09
C ARG A 736 20.97 -18.99 -0.84
N ALA A 737 21.95 -19.30 -1.67
CA ALA A 737 22.05 -20.58 -2.38
C ALA A 737 22.36 -21.75 -1.44
N ALA A 738 21.90 -22.95 -1.82
CA ALA A 738 22.11 -24.18 -1.08
C ALA A 738 23.59 -24.45 -0.79
N GLY A 739 23.93 -24.78 0.46
CA GLY A 739 25.32 -24.98 0.88
C GLY A 739 26.20 -23.72 0.80
N GLY A 740 25.60 -22.54 0.69
CA GLY A 740 26.29 -21.26 0.56
C GLY A 740 27.07 -20.84 1.81
N ARG A 741 27.92 -19.83 1.66
CA ARG A 741 28.64 -19.25 2.81
C ARG A 741 27.66 -18.51 3.73
N ARG A 742 27.66 -18.91 5.01
CA ARG A 742 26.78 -18.39 6.07
C ARG A 742 27.20 -16.98 6.52
N TYR A 743 26.87 -15.98 5.72
CA TYR A 743 27.17 -14.56 6.01
C TYR A 743 25.95 -13.72 6.41
N ARG A 744 24.72 -14.24 6.24
CA ARG A 744 23.50 -13.54 6.65
C ARG A 744 23.36 -13.61 8.16
N ARG A 745 22.76 -12.57 8.75
CA ARG A 745 22.46 -12.47 10.18
C ARG A 745 20.96 -12.43 10.37
N ARG A 746 20.45 -13.10 11.39
CA ARG A 746 19.09 -12.88 11.93
C ARG A 746 18.81 -11.37 12.07
N SER A 747 17.59 -10.95 11.76
CA SER A 747 17.14 -9.56 11.92
C SER A 747 17.37 -9.06 13.34
N ARG A 748 17.92 -7.83 13.46
CA ARG A 748 18.08 -7.12 14.73
C ARG A 748 16.78 -6.91 15.50
N PHE A 749 15.62 -6.94 14.83
CA PHE A 749 14.32 -6.85 15.49
C PHE A 749 14.01 -8.09 16.33
N LEU A 750 14.54 -9.26 15.97
CA LEU A 750 14.33 -10.52 16.69
C LEU A 750 15.24 -10.67 17.92
N HIS A 751 16.23 -9.79 18.10
CA HIS A 751 17.28 -9.94 19.13
C HIS A 751 16.76 -9.97 20.57
N ALA A 752 15.65 -9.27 20.85
CA ALA A 752 15.01 -9.21 22.16
C ALA A 752 13.64 -9.91 22.18
N LEU A 753 13.37 -10.79 21.21
CA LEU A 753 12.10 -11.51 21.03
C LEU A 753 12.29 -13.03 21.07
N VAL A 754 13.41 -13.55 20.54
CA VAL A 754 13.74 -14.98 20.63
C VAL A 754 14.30 -15.29 22.03
N PRO A 755 13.75 -16.28 22.79
CA PRO A 755 14.20 -16.59 24.14
C PRO A 755 15.70 -16.93 24.22
N GLU A 756 16.38 -16.55 25.30
CA GLU A 756 17.85 -16.66 25.42
C GLU A 756 18.38 -18.11 25.30
N GLY A 757 17.61 -19.09 25.77
CA GLY A 757 17.94 -20.52 25.67
C GLY A 757 17.61 -21.17 24.32
N HIS A 758 17.01 -20.46 23.37
CA HIS A 758 16.60 -21.02 22.08
C HIS A 758 17.83 -21.35 21.20
N PRO A 759 17.85 -22.44 20.41
CA PRO A 759 18.99 -22.77 19.53
C PRO A 759 19.40 -21.61 18.63
N ALA A 760 18.41 -20.91 18.09
CA ALA A 760 18.55 -19.76 17.20
C ALA A 760 18.80 -18.41 17.92
N SER A 761 19.09 -18.41 19.22
CA SER A 761 19.55 -17.24 19.99
C SER A 761 21.06 -17.10 20.06
N ARG A 762 21.80 -18.08 19.50
CA ARG A 762 23.23 -17.95 19.21
C ARG A 762 23.45 -16.94 18.08
N VAL A 763 23.45 -15.64 18.41
CA VAL A 763 23.85 -14.58 17.47
C VAL A 763 25.21 -14.95 16.89
N ALA A 764 25.25 -15.25 15.59
CA ALA A 764 26.47 -15.62 14.89
C ALA A 764 27.54 -14.55 15.19
N ALA A 765 28.61 -14.96 15.88
CA ALA A 765 29.56 -14.03 16.45
C ALA A 765 30.04 -13.02 15.39
N PRO A 766 30.25 -11.74 15.74
CA PRO A 766 30.97 -10.85 14.83
C PRO A 766 32.28 -11.55 14.45
N PRO A 767 32.68 -11.56 13.16
CA PRO A 767 33.97 -12.12 12.77
C PRO A 767 35.03 -11.47 13.65
N ARG A 768 35.88 -12.29 14.28
CA ARG A 768 36.86 -11.78 15.24
C ARG A 768 37.76 -10.79 14.53
N GLU A 769 37.86 -9.62 15.15
CA GLU A 769 38.48 -8.39 14.64
C GLU A 769 37.77 -7.78 13.42
N PRO A 770 37.69 -6.43 13.34
CA PRO A 770 37.41 -5.80 12.08
C PRO A 770 38.58 -6.09 11.14
N VAL A 771 38.36 -6.92 10.11
CA VAL A 771 39.21 -6.89 8.91
C VAL A 771 39.29 -5.42 8.51
N GLN A 772 40.49 -4.84 8.59
CA GLN A 772 40.72 -3.42 8.36
C GLN A 772 39.98 -3.04 7.07
N ARG A 773 39.04 -2.09 7.15
CA ARG A 773 38.37 -1.57 5.96
C ARG A 773 39.49 -1.11 5.04
N LYS A 774 39.72 -1.83 3.93
CA LYS A 774 40.74 -1.45 2.95
C LYS A 774 40.56 0.04 2.68
N PRO A 775 41.63 0.86 2.80
CA PRO A 775 41.49 2.30 2.71
C PRO A 775 40.72 2.64 1.44
N ARG A 776 39.76 3.56 1.55
CA ARG A 776 39.02 4.02 0.37
C ARG A 776 40.08 4.47 -0.65
N PRO A 777 40.02 4.03 -1.91
CA PRO A 777 41.02 4.41 -2.90
C PRO A 777 41.06 5.94 -2.98
N GLU A 778 42.21 6.54 -2.69
CA GLU A 778 42.41 7.99 -2.67
C GLU A 778 43.03 8.47 -3.98
N CYS A 779 42.78 9.73 -4.34
CA CYS A 779 43.36 10.35 -5.52
C CYS A 779 44.87 10.49 -5.35
N ARG A 780 45.66 9.81 -6.20
CA ARG A 780 47.14 9.85 -6.19
C ARG A 780 47.75 11.25 -6.34
N VAL A 781 46.94 12.24 -6.73
CA VAL A 781 47.34 13.63 -6.98
C VAL A 781 46.91 14.59 -5.84
N CYS A 782 45.83 14.28 -5.10
CA CYS A 782 45.27 15.24 -4.11
C CYS A 782 44.69 14.61 -2.83
N GLY A 783 44.83 13.30 -2.59
CA GLY A 783 44.34 12.61 -1.39
C GLY A 783 42.82 12.47 -1.28
N SER A 784 42.02 13.18 -2.10
CA SER A 784 40.55 13.06 -2.07
C SER A 784 40.07 11.65 -2.37
N ALA A 785 39.17 11.12 -1.54
CA ALA A 785 38.58 9.78 -1.72
C ALA A 785 37.85 9.64 -3.06
N LEU A 786 38.15 8.56 -3.80
CA LEU A 786 37.60 8.26 -5.11
C LEU A 786 36.27 7.50 -4.93
N ILE A 787 35.16 8.18 -5.18
CA ILE A 787 33.80 7.64 -5.04
C ILE A 787 33.30 7.03 -6.36
N ASP A 788 33.64 7.63 -7.51
CA ASP A 788 33.23 7.16 -8.83
C ASP A 788 34.05 5.95 -9.32
N SER A 789 33.38 4.97 -9.92
CA SER A 789 33.98 3.73 -10.44
C SER A 789 34.99 3.94 -11.58
N ARG A 790 34.95 5.07 -12.32
CA ARG A 790 35.97 5.43 -13.32
C ARG A 790 37.17 6.12 -12.65
N ALA A 791 36.93 7.06 -11.74
CA ALA A 791 37.96 7.71 -10.93
C ALA A 791 38.80 6.67 -10.15
N VAL A 792 38.15 5.69 -9.51
CA VAL A 792 38.79 4.54 -8.86
C VAL A 792 39.68 3.73 -9.81
N LYS A 793 39.25 3.53 -11.08
CA LYS A 793 40.04 2.79 -12.09
C LYS A 793 41.24 3.57 -12.62
N LEU A 794 41.20 4.91 -12.53
CA LEU A 794 42.29 5.79 -12.96
C LEU A 794 43.25 6.17 -11.81
N GLY A 795 42.86 5.94 -10.55
CA GLY A 795 43.61 6.38 -9.38
C GLY A 795 43.60 7.89 -9.14
N ARG A 796 42.74 8.65 -9.84
CA ARG A 796 42.58 10.11 -9.68
C ARG A 796 41.15 10.57 -9.90
N CYS A 797 40.79 11.71 -9.29
CA CYS A 797 39.50 12.36 -9.52
C CYS A 797 39.49 13.16 -10.82
N SER A 798 38.30 13.45 -11.34
CA SER A 798 38.06 14.16 -12.61
C SER A 798 38.59 15.60 -12.65
N SER A 799 38.84 16.20 -11.49
CA SER A 799 39.39 17.55 -11.34
C SER A 799 40.93 17.61 -11.30
N CYS A 800 41.63 16.48 -11.27
CA CYS A 800 43.10 16.45 -11.25
C CYS A 800 43.69 16.33 -12.67
N PRO A 801 44.86 16.94 -12.95
CA PRO A 801 45.57 16.87 -14.23
C PRO A 801 45.79 15.46 -14.78
N SER A 802 46.08 15.39 -16.08
CA SER A 802 46.10 14.16 -16.88
C SER A 802 47.43 14.03 -17.63
N ASP A 803 48.39 13.30 -17.08
CA ASP A 803 49.69 13.03 -17.73
C ASP A 803 49.65 11.68 -18.47
N VAL A 804 48.83 11.62 -19.53
CA VAL A 804 48.63 10.40 -20.33
C VAL A 804 49.60 10.40 -21.50
N ASP A 805 50.38 9.33 -21.63
CA ASP A 805 51.17 9.07 -22.83
C ASP A 805 50.25 8.65 -23.99
N GLU A 806 49.92 9.59 -24.88
CA GLU A 806 48.99 9.34 -25.99
C GLU A 806 49.55 8.33 -27.00
N GLU A 807 50.87 8.29 -27.22
CA GLU A 807 51.50 7.36 -28.15
C GLU A 807 51.45 5.93 -27.61
N LEU A 808 51.79 5.75 -26.33
CA LEU A 808 51.64 4.48 -25.61
C LEU A 808 50.17 4.04 -25.54
N LEU A 809 49.22 4.96 -25.31
CA LEU A 809 47.79 4.64 -25.32
C LEU A 809 47.33 4.15 -26.70
N VAL A 810 47.85 4.71 -27.80
CA VAL A 810 47.58 4.23 -29.16
C VAL A 810 48.22 2.85 -29.39
N LYS A 811 49.47 2.62 -28.95
CA LYS A 811 50.14 1.30 -29.02
C LYS A 811 49.35 0.23 -28.26
N LEU A 812 48.96 0.50 -27.01
CA LEU A 812 48.16 -0.39 -26.16
C LEU A 812 46.77 -0.69 -26.76
N ARG A 813 46.08 0.33 -27.30
CA ARG A 813 44.79 0.14 -27.99
C ARG A 813 44.94 -0.75 -29.24
N ARG A 814 46.00 -0.56 -30.03
CA ARG A 814 46.31 -1.35 -31.23
C ARG A 814 46.62 -2.81 -30.87
N TRP A 815 47.50 -3.04 -29.90
CA TRP A 815 47.81 -4.39 -29.39
C TRP A 815 46.56 -5.10 -28.86
N ARG A 816 45.77 -4.44 -28.01
CA ARG A 816 44.51 -5.00 -27.47
C ARG A 816 43.55 -5.41 -28.59
N ALA A 817 43.43 -4.59 -29.64
CA ALA A 817 42.60 -4.88 -30.80
C ALA A 817 43.16 -6.03 -31.67
N GLY A 818 44.45 -6.33 -31.62
CA GLY A 818 45.03 -7.57 -32.18
C GLY A 818 44.65 -8.78 -31.32
N ARG A 819 45.02 -8.75 -30.04
CA ARG A 819 44.81 -9.83 -29.06
C ARG A 819 43.34 -10.26 -28.91
N ALA A 820 42.43 -9.30 -29.00
CA ALA A 820 40.99 -9.55 -28.99
C ALA A 820 40.50 -10.33 -30.24
N ARG A 821 41.07 -10.07 -31.42
CA ARG A 821 40.75 -10.80 -32.66
C ARG A 821 41.31 -12.22 -32.66
N GLU A 822 42.54 -12.41 -32.18
CA GLU A 822 43.14 -13.75 -31.98
C GLU A 822 42.24 -14.62 -31.10
N LEU A 823 41.83 -14.08 -29.95
CA LEU A 823 41.03 -14.77 -28.95
C LEU A 823 39.52 -14.81 -29.28
N LYS A 824 39.09 -14.19 -30.38
CA LYS A 824 37.69 -14.08 -30.82
C LYS A 824 36.73 -13.51 -29.74
N VAL A 825 37.20 -12.56 -28.93
CA VAL A 825 36.41 -11.90 -27.86
C VAL A 825 36.33 -10.38 -28.07
N PRO A 826 35.29 -9.70 -27.56
CA PRO A 826 35.23 -8.24 -27.57
C PRO A 826 36.44 -7.59 -26.86
N PRO A 827 37.00 -6.47 -27.36
CA PRO A 827 38.25 -5.91 -26.82
C PRO A 827 38.26 -5.60 -25.32
N TYR A 828 37.12 -5.22 -24.74
CA TYR A 828 37.00 -4.95 -23.29
C TYR A 828 37.28 -6.18 -22.42
N VAL A 829 37.11 -7.40 -22.94
CA VAL A 829 37.42 -8.66 -22.25
C VAL A 829 38.92 -8.75 -21.95
N VAL A 830 39.77 -8.32 -22.90
CA VAL A 830 41.23 -8.22 -22.71
C VAL A 830 41.54 -7.12 -21.69
N PHE A 831 41.24 -5.85 -22.00
CA PHE A 831 41.32 -4.74 -21.03
C PHE A 831 40.31 -3.63 -21.34
N THR A 832 39.77 -2.97 -20.30
CA THR A 832 38.88 -1.80 -20.47
C THR A 832 39.66 -0.57 -20.92
N ASP A 833 39.00 0.41 -21.55
CA ASP A 833 39.66 1.67 -21.93
C ASP A 833 40.14 2.47 -20.73
N ALA A 834 39.47 2.38 -19.57
CA ALA A 834 39.94 2.98 -18.32
C ALA A 834 41.25 2.32 -17.84
N THR A 835 41.37 1.00 -17.97
CA THR A 835 42.61 0.27 -17.62
C THR A 835 43.74 0.61 -18.57
N LEU A 836 43.50 0.70 -19.89
CA LEU A 836 44.54 1.11 -20.84
C LEU A 836 44.99 2.56 -20.62
N LEU A 837 44.07 3.46 -20.30
CA LEU A 837 44.40 4.86 -20.01
C LEU A 837 45.18 4.97 -18.69
N ALA A 838 44.84 4.18 -17.66
CA ALA A 838 45.63 4.09 -16.43
C ALA A 838 47.05 3.56 -16.68
N ILE A 839 47.25 2.55 -17.53
CA ILE A 839 48.60 2.07 -17.89
C ILE A 839 49.39 3.18 -18.60
N ALA A 840 48.79 3.90 -19.55
CA ALA A 840 49.44 5.00 -20.25
C ALA A 840 49.73 6.24 -19.36
N GLU A 841 49.02 6.39 -18.24
CA GLU A 841 49.17 7.49 -17.27
C GLU A 841 50.04 7.10 -16.04
N GLN A 842 50.43 5.83 -15.92
CA GLN A 842 51.23 5.30 -14.81
C GLN A 842 52.54 4.64 -15.27
N ARG A 843 52.65 4.30 -16.56
CA ARG A 843 53.86 3.75 -17.23
C ARG A 843 54.60 2.70 -16.37
N PRO A 844 53.92 1.63 -15.93
CA PRO A 844 54.49 0.67 -14.99
C PRO A 844 55.68 -0.08 -15.60
N GLU A 845 56.86 0.10 -15.03
CA GLU A 845 58.11 -0.50 -15.50
C GLU A 845 58.24 -1.99 -15.11
N ASP A 846 57.43 -2.46 -14.15
CA ASP A 846 57.52 -3.80 -13.58
C ASP A 846 56.15 -4.45 -13.28
N VAL A 847 56.21 -5.72 -12.87
CA VAL A 847 55.03 -6.54 -12.54
C VAL A 847 54.26 -5.96 -11.34
N ALA A 848 54.94 -5.36 -10.35
CA ALA A 848 54.26 -4.76 -9.20
C ALA A 848 53.47 -3.50 -9.60
N GLY A 849 54.05 -2.66 -10.47
CA GLY A 849 53.40 -1.49 -11.07
C GLY A 849 52.18 -1.84 -11.93
N LEU A 850 52.16 -3.00 -12.59
CA LEU A 850 50.93 -3.47 -13.25
C LEU A 850 49.86 -3.94 -12.26
N VAL A 851 50.26 -4.63 -11.18
CA VAL A 851 49.31 -5.16 -10.18
C VAL A 851 48.63 -4.07 -9.36
N SER A 852 49.24 -2.89 -9.21
CA SER A 852 48.61 -1.74 -8.55
C SER A 852 47.49 -1.10 -9.40
N ILE A 853 47.44 -1.35 -10.71
CA ILE A 853 46.44 -0.76 -11.61
C ILE A 853 45.10 -1.49 -11.50
N ALA A 854 44.08 -0.75 -11.08
CA ALA A 854 42.72 -1.24 -10.88
C ALA A 854 42.11 -1.83 -12.18
N GLY A 855 42.00 -3.16 -12.21
CA GLY A 855 41.51 -3.95 -13.34
C GLY A 855 42.48 -5.05 -13.81
N ILE A 856 43.73 -5.04 -13.33
CA ILE A 856 44.75 -6.04 -13.68
C ILE A 856 44.81 -7.12 -12.58
N GLY A 857 43.81 -8.01 -12.55
CA GLY A 857 43.81 -9.18 -11.66
C GLY A 857 44.78 -10.28 -12.13
N ALA A 858 45.14 -11.21 -11.25
CA ALA A 858 46.16 -12.25 -11.50
C ALA A 858 45.98 -12.99 -12.84
N SER A 859 44.76 -13.43 -13.18
CA SER A 859 44.48 -14.12 -14.46
C SER A 859 44.70 -13.26 -15.73
N LYS A 860 44.73 -11.92 -15.61
CA LYS A 860 45.13 -11.01 -16.69
C LYS A 860 46.64 -10.78 -16.69
N LEU A 861 47.25 -10.66 -15.52
CA LEU A 861 48.70 -10.56 -15.36
C LEU A 861 49.41 -11.77 -15.99
N THR A 862 49.00 -13.00 -15.65
CA THR A 862 49.57 -14.25 -16.20
C THR A 862 49.32 -14.46 -17.70
N ARG A 863 48.39 -13.72 -18.32
CA ARG A 863 48.05 -13.86 -19.75
C ARG A 863 48.57 -12.73 -20.64
N TYR A 864 48.80 -11.55 -20.07
CA TYR A 864 49.05 -10.32 -20.81
C TYR A 864 50.09 -9.39 -20.14
N GLY A 865 50.64 -9.76 -18.98
CA GLY A 865 51.55 -8.89 -18.22
C GLY A 865 52.82 -8.57 -19.01
N ASP A 866 53.49 -9.61 -19.51
CA ASP A 866 54.74 -9.48 -20.27
C ASP A 866 54.53 -8.73 -21.60
N ASP A 867 53.45 -9.06 -22.34
CA ASP A 867 53.00 -8.34 -23.54
C ASP A 867 52.87 -6.82 -23.27
N VAL A 868 52.30 -6.44 -22.12
CA VAL A 868 52.07 -5.04 -21.75
C VAL A 868 53.34 -4.37 -21.23
N LEU A 869 54.18 -5.05 -20.44
CA LEU A 869 55.47 -4.51 -20.00
C LEU A 869 56.41 -4.24 -21.17
N ALA A 870 56.46 -5.12 -22.18
CA ALA A 870 57.24 -4.88 -23.39
C ALA A 870 56.83 -3.58 -24.09
N LEU A 871 55.51 -3.34 -24.24
CA LEU A 871 54.96 -2.12 -24.84
C LEU A 871 55.22 -0.86 -24.02
N VAL A 872 55.20 -0.93 -22.68
CA VAL A 872 55.48 0.20 -21.78
C VAL A 872 56.99 0.52 -21.75
N LEU A 873 57.84 -0.51 -21.70
CA LEU A 873 59.30 -0.38 -21.68
C LEU A 873 59.93 -0.12 -23.06
N GLY A 874 59.13 0.02 -24.12
CA GLY A 874 59.60 0.26 -25.49
C GLY A 874 60.44 -0.88 -26.09
N LYS A 875 60.28 -2.10 -25.59
CA LYS A 875 61.00 -3.30 -26.06
C LYS A 875 60.20 -3.98 -27.17
N HIS A 876 60.83 -4.09 -28.34
CA HIS A 876 60.27 -4.71 -29.55
C HIS A 876 60.50 -6.22 -29.61
#